data_AF-A0A4Y9YAN1-F1
#
_entry.id   AF-A0A4Y9YAN1-F1
#
_cell.length_a   1.000
_cell.length_b   1.000
_cell.length_c   1.000
_cell.angle_alpha   90.00
_cell.angle_beta   90.00
_cell.angle_gamma   90.00
#
_symmetry.space_group_name_H-M   'P 1'
#
loop_
_entity.id
_entity.type
_entity.pdbx_description
1 polymer ?
#
loop_
_entity_poly.entity_id
_entity_poly.type
_entity_poly.pdbx_seq_one_letter_code
_entity_poly.pdbx_strand_id
1 'polypeptide(L)'
;MRRDVRILLVGDEAVGKSTIVTSLIKESFVAHVRAFHCTLYEAPDRQTQRQVQHIVPEVTIPPEVTPENVTTYIVDSGSGPQDRPHLESEIRKAHVICVVYSIDNPNSFDRIPTYWLPYFRQLGVNVPVILVGNKIDLRGGEVTNEALEEEIVPIMNEFKEVETCVECSAKLPLNVSEVFYFAQRAVLHPTAPLYDSRDHVGARACAGEFVLNVCFMQVLKKECVAALRRIFKLCDTNKDGILDASELNEFQRKCFDAPLQAQELEGIKAMVQEHADGGVRDSGLTEAGFLYLHTIFIQRGRLETTWTVLRKFGYAEDLRLTESFLFDVPYDCSVELSPKGYQYLTDIFETFDKDQDGALKTEELEDLFSTSPGNPWAGQKFPDTTVADDTGAVTLQGWLAQWSMTTLLDHRTTLAYLAYLGYPDEPRTSALHITRPRKVDRRKGKVTRNVFLCYMCGAAGSGKTSLLRAFAGKPFSEKYETTKKMNSVVNSVDIDGSEKYLVLQEFGSKYEAETLRNPRKTDLADVIVYVHDSSDTNSFSYISNLRQQYSLDHIPTLFVATKSDLDLAQQRHEVQPDVYCRRLGLQVPVAVSVKTGQMADVFHAICSVAMNPNSALPGGSDRAMTAAARIRMYVKPDAYGPQQADSNGAPPEDGRKMLDLVFVQDCTGSQGSYISSATRNIEEICNHIYESGKLQSREDLRIGLVAYRDHPPQDHTYVTKNFGFSSDISQVHSHLSSLYASGGGDGPEAVTAALWEGLNMEWRPYASKMIVLIADAPPHGIGEYGDGFDDGSPDGNDPLQIARQMASRGITLFFVACEPALSGYAYATDFYQALVNITSGLMLPLTTADLLTHAIVGSVLENLDMERLVREVGEAVSQRILGNNESVDDVARELHERLLLRNESTKRVVIESIYRESEEAKHNVSVYMNSTSLTEARPHLKRVPGTRFTDKYLHARMTSQRSYAYSPYAPRSGSTSTGVAPASPTKSPKLSSSPPRKVVTDFAAFGAPKNASVFGTAVASTPFSLAGGKAAFGGIRGAPRSTTFDDDDDEEENDGRQKVELREDSITLDQARRIAMQSAWRSIRS
;
A
#
# COMPACT_ATOMS: atom_id res chain seq x y z
N MET A 1 -0.94 -1.19 22.28
CA MET A 1 -1.92 -1.08 23.37
C MET A 1 -3.24 -0.61 22.75
N ARG A 2 -4.36 -1.27 23.05
CA ARG A 2 -5.69 -0.80 22.61
C ARG A 2 -5.90 0.65 23.07
N ARG A 3 -6.41 1.49 22.17
CA ARG A 3 -6.66 2.92 22.44
C ARG A 3 -8.06 3.16 22.99
N ASP A 4 -8.90 2.13 22.93
CA ASP A 4 -10.29 2.16 23.32
C ASP A 4 -10.80 0.84 23.89
N VAL A 5 -11.82 0.93 24.76
CA VAL A 5 -12.48 -0.20 25.41
C VAL A 5 -13.99 -0.07 25.23
N ARG A 6 -14.65 -1.15 24.84
CA ARG A 6 -16.11 -1.19 24.62
C ARG A 6 -16.76 -2.15 25.60
N ILE A 7 -17.50 -1.59 26.55
CA ILE A 7 -18.17 -2.27 27.65
C ILE A 7 -19.64 -2.42 27.30
N LEU A 8 -20.11 -3.66 27.15
CA LEU A 8 -21.51 -3.97 26.90
C LEU A 8 -22.19 -4.45 28.18
N LEU A 9 -23.28 -3.81 28.60
CA LEU A 9 -24.13 -4.30 29.67
C LEU A 9 -25.23 -5.18 29.10
N VAL A 10 -25.30 -6.43 29.55
CA VAL A 10 -26.33 -7.42 29.19
C VAL A 10 -26.97 -8.00 30.44
N GLY A 11 -28.10 -8.68 30.30
CA GLY A 11 -28.83 -9.25 31.42
C GLY A 11 -30.33 -9.17 31.22
N ASP A 12 -31.06 -9.82 32.13
CA ASP A 12 -32.50 -9.99 32.05
C ASP A 12 -33.26 -8.65 32.14
N GLU A 13 -34.56 -8.69 31.84
CA GLU A 13 -35.41 -7.52 31.99
C GLU A 13 -35.46 -7.09 33.47
N ALA A 14 -35.50 -5.78 33.72
CA ALA A 14 -35.59 -5.16 35.06
C ALA A 14 -34.42 -5.43 36.05
N VAL A 15 -33.27 -5.96 35.59
CA VAL A 15 -32.06 -6.11 36.42
C VAL A 15 -31.31 -4.78 36.67
N GLY A 16 -31.62 -3.73 35.90
CA GLY A 16 -31.10 -2.38 36.13
C GLY A 16 -29.85 -1.97 35.32
N LYS A 17 -29.66 -2.52 34.12
CA LYS A 17 -28.60 -2.12 33.17
C LYS A 17 -28.57 -0.61 32.92
N SER A 18 -29.69 -0.05 32.45
CA SER A 18 -29.83 1.39 32.20
C SER A 18 -29.62 2.25 33.45
N THR A 19 -30.02 1.76 34.63
CA THR A 19 -29.83 2.49 35.89
C THR A 19 -28.36 2.54 36.32
N ILE A 20 -27.57 1.50 36.03
CA ILE A 20 -26.12 1.51 36.28
C ILE A 20 -25.45 2.58 35.39
N VAL A 21 -25.78 2.61 34.10
CA VAL A 21 -25.23 3.60 33.14
C VAL A 21 -25.63 5.02 33.53
N THR A 22 -26.91 5.26 33.83
CA THR A 22 -27.37 6.60 34.23
C THR A 22 -26.85 7.05 35.59
N SER A 23 -26.70 6.13 36.56
CA SER A 23 -26.11 6.41 37.87
C SER A 23 -24.63 6.76 37.76
N LEU A 24 -23.91 6.15 36.81
CA LEU A 24 -22.55 6.57 36.49
C LEU A 24 -22.57 8.03 36.00
N ILE A 25 -23.31 8.34 34.93
CA ILE A 25 -23.30 9.67 34.28
C ILE A 25 -23.76 10.79 35.21
N LYS A 26 -24.78 10.56 36.04
CA LYS A 26 -25.44 11.62 36.83
C LYS A 26 -25.06 11.63 38.30
N GLU A 27 -24.22 10.69 38.75
CA GLU A 27 -23.89 10.47 40.16
C GLU A 27 -25.14 10.39 41.08
N SER A 28 -26.30 10.03 40.49
CA SER A 28 -27.61 10.04 41.17
C SER A 28 -28.58 9.07 40.52
N PHE A 29 -29.48 8.51 41.33
CA PHE A 29 -30.45 7.53 40.86
C PHE A 29 -31.58 8.17 40.05
N VAL A 30 -31.84 7.61 38.86
CA VAL A 30 -32.94 8.03 38.00
C VAL A 30 -34.04 6.97 38.00
N ALA A 31 -35.12 7.22 38.75
CA ALA A 31 -36.23 6.27 38.91
C ALA A 31 -36.99 5.95 37.60
N HIS A 32 -36.99 6.88 36.63
CA HIS A 32 -37.59 6.69 35.31
C HIS A 32 -36.68 7.29 34.24
N VAL A 33 -36.11 6.45 33.36
CA VAL A 33 -35.21 6.86 32.25
C VAL A 33 -35.96 7.65 31.14
N ARG A 34 -37.12 8.26 31.43
CA ARG A 34 -37.99 9.01 30.49
C ARG A 34 -37.52 10.43 30.16
N ALA A 35 -36.38 10.88 30.67
CA ALA A 35 -35.97 12.30 30.63
C ALA A 35 -34.70 12.56 29.81
N PHE A 36 -34.59 11.98 28.60
CA PHE A 36 -33.54 12.32 27.63
C PHE A 36 -34.08 12.98 26.35
N HIS A 37 -35.10 13.85 26.46
CA HIS A 37 -35.36 14.88 25.46
C HIS A 37 -36.25 16.01 26.01
N CYS A 38 -35.65 17.01 26.66
CA CYS A 38 -36.23 18.35 26.78
C CYS A 38 -35.27 19.30 27.51
N THR A 39 -34.56 20.12 26.75
CA THR A 39 -34.37 21.56 27.04
C THR A 39 -33.76 22.19 25.79
N LEU A 40 -34.60 22.78 24.95
CA LEU A 40 -34.48 24.15 24.41
C LEU A 40 -35.49 24.30 23.26
N TYR A 41 -36.44 25.22 23.46
CA TYR A 41 -37.42 25.73 22.49
C TYR A 41 -38.39 24.71 21.86
N GLU A 42 -39.59 24.59 22.43
CA GLU A 42 -40.88 24.88 21.74
C GLU A 42 -42.09 24.48 22.61
N ALA A 43 -43.20 25.18 22.39
CA ALA A 43 -44.45 25.18 23.16
C ALA A 43 -45.27 23.87 23.00
N PRO A 44 -46.28 23.60 23.86
CA PRO A 44 -46.90 22.29 23.97
C PRO A 44 -48.01 22.12 22.93
N ASP A 45 -47.87 21.16 22.03
CA ASP A 45 -49.01 20.61 21.30
C ASP A 45 -49.37 19.20 21.78
N ARG A 46 -50.67 18.98 21.91
CA ARG A 46 -51.27 17.74 22.42
C ARG A 46 -51.31 16.70 21.30
N GLN A 47 -51.21 15.43 21.71
CA GLN A 47 -51.28 14.22 20.87
C GLN A 47 -49.98 13.80 20.19
N THR A 48 -49.07 13.26 20.99
CA THR A 48 -48.23 12.14 20.54
C THR A 48 -48.02 11.22 21.72
N GLN A 49 -48.56 9.99 21.67
CA GLN A 49 -48.10 8.91 22.54
C GLN A 49 -46.62 8.68 22.22
N ARG A 50 -45.73 9.35 22.96
CA ARG A 50 -44.28 9.20 22.82
C ARG A 50 -43.89 7.79 23.29
N GLN A 51 -43.35 6.99 22.36
CA GLN A 51 -42.70 5.71 22.67
C GLN A 51 -41.67 5.89 23.79
N VAL A 52 -41.71 5.01 24.79
CA VAL A 52 -40.76 5.00 25.90
C VAL A 52 -39.45 4.41 25.39
N GLN A 53 -38.36 5.19 25.34
CA GLN A 53 -37.02 4.65 25.09
C GLN A 53 -36.53 3.93 26.35
N HIS A 54 -36.42 2.60 26.27
CA HIS A 54 -35.98 1.72 27.36
C HIS A 54 -34.47 1.46 27.39
N ILE A 55 -33.71 2.01 26.43
CA ILE A 55 -32.26 1.79 26.24
C ILE A 55 -31.56 3.15 26.28
N VAL A 56 -30.47 3.25 27.04
CA VAL A 56 -29.63 4.47 27.09
C VAL A 56 -28.76 4.54 25.83
N PRO A 57 -28.66 5.70 25.14
CA PRO A 57 -27.72 5.88 24.04
C PRO A 57 -26.28 5.55 24.45
N GLU A 58 -25.47 5.08 23.50
CA GLU A 58 -24.04 4.82 23.75
C GLU A 58 -23.35 6.03 24.39
N VAL A 59 -22.61 5.76 25.47
CA VAL A 59 -21.88 6.76 26.24
C VAL A 59 -20.40 6.63 25.93
N THR A 60 -19.75 7.74 25.57
CA THR A 60 -18.30 7.78 25.35
C THR A 60 -17.63 8.57 26.46
N ILE A 61 -16.71 7.92 27.17
CA ILE A 61 -15.84 8.52 28.18
C ILE A 61 -14.47 8.79 27.51
N PRO A 62 -14.02 10.06 27.47
CA PRO A 62 -12.72 10.42 26.91
C PRO A 62 -11.56 9.80 27.70
N PRO A 63 -10.39 9.58 27.07
CA PRO A 63 -9.23 8.99 27.73
C PRO A 63 -8.77 9.80 28.95
N GLU A 64 -8.84 11.13 28.90
CA GLU A 64 -8.39 12.04 29.96
C GLU A 64 -9.14 11.87 31.29
N VAL A 65 -10.29 11.18 31.25
CA VAL A 65 -11.18 10.99 32.40
C VAL A 65 -11.08 9.56 32.96
N THR A 66 -10.34 8.67 32.28
CA THR A 66 -10.11 7.28 32.69
C THR A 66 -8.74 7.11 33.35
N PRO A 67 -8.60 6.25 34.38
CA PRO A 67 -7.30 6.01 35.03
C PRO A 67 -6.23 5.49 34.07
N GLU A 68 -6.65 4.72 33.05
CA GLU A 68 -5.80 4.03 32.09
C GLU A 68 -5.54 4.84 30.81
N ASN A 69 -6.07 6.07 30.73
CA ASN A 69 -5.94 6.98 29.59
C ASN A 69 -6.41 6.36 28.25
N VAL A 70 -7.56 5.66 28.26
CA VAL A 70 -8.16 5.01 27.08
C VAL A 70 -9.61 5.46 26.86
N THR A 71 -10.03 5.57 25.61
CA THR A 71 -11.42 5.95 25.30
C THR A 71 -12.36 4.82 25.67
N THR A 72 -13.37 5.04 26.51
CA THR A 72 -14.28 3.97 26.95
C THR A 72 -15.69 4.19 26.43
N TYR A 73 -16.22 3.21 25.70
CA TYR A 73 -17.59 3.17 25.21
C TYR A 73 -18.44 2.28 26.13
N ILE A 74 -19.54 2.80 26.65
CA ILE A 74 -20.50 2.06 27.48
C ILE A 74 -21.81 1.92 26.72
N VAL A 75 -22.26 0.68 26.59
CA VAL A 75 -23.39 0.32 25.73
C VAL A 75 -24.42 -0.41 26.58
N ASP A 76 -25.62 0.17 26.62
CA ASP A 76 -26.80 -0.44 27.24
C ASP A 76 -27.54 -1.30 26.21
N SER A 77 -28.06 -2.45 26.61
CA SER A 77 -28.74 -3.38 25.70
C SER A 77 -30.20 -3.63 26.09
N GLY A 78 -31.04 -3.82 25.07
CA GLY A 78 -32.44 -4.21 25.23
C GLY A 78 -32.56 -5.69 25.59
N SER A 79 -33.51 -6.00 26.49
CA SER A 79 -33.83 -7.39 26.89
C SER A 79 -35.01 -7.98 26.12
N GLY A 80 -35.65 -7.21 25.23
CA GLY A 80 -36.85 -7.63 24.51
C GLY A 80 -36.55 -8.50 23.27
N PRO A 81 -37.48 -9.36 22.82
CA PRO A 81 -37.31 -10.17 21.62
C PRO A 81 -37.02 -9.35 20.35
N GLN A 82 -37.59 -8.14 20.26
CA GLN A 82 -37.40 -7.20 19.16
C GLN A 82 -35.98 -6.64 19.07
N ASP A 83 -35.25 -6.59 20.19
CA ASP A 83 -33.89 -6.03 20.26
C ASP A 83 -32.82 -7.12 20.04
N ARG A 84 -33.23 -8.38 19.85
CA ARG A 84 -32.33 -9.53 19.74
C ARG A 84 -31.29 -9.42 18.62
N PRO A 85 -31.63 -9.02 17.37
CA PRO A 85 -30.64 -8.84 16.32
C PRO A 85 -29.60 -7.76 16.66
N HIS A 86 -30.05 -6.68 17.31
CA HIS A 86 -29.17 -5.62 17.77
C HIS A 86 -28.26 -6.11 18.89
N LEU A 87 -28.80 -6.75 19.93
CA LEU A 87 -28.03 -7.36 21.02
C LEU A 87 -26.93 -8.31 20.49
N GLU A 88 -27.24 -9.17 19.51
CA GLU A 88 -26.25 -10.06 18.90
C GLU A 88 -25.15 -9.29 18.15
N SER A 89 -25.48 -8.20 17.46
CA SER A 89 -24.50 -7.30 16.83
C SER A 89 -23.59 -6.66 17.89
N GLU A 90 -24.18 -6.20 18.99
CA GLU A 90 -23.47 -5.53 20.07
C GLU A 90 -22.56 -6.49 20.85
N ILE A 91 -23.00 -7.73 21.10
CA ILE A 91 -22.19 -8.79 21.71
C ILE A 91 -20.94 -9.09 20.87
N ARG A 92 -21.07 -9.16 19.54
CA ARG A 92 -19.92 -9.40 18.64
C ARG A 92 -18.91 -8.25 18.61
N LYS A 93 -19.32 -7.02 18.93
CA LYS A 93 -18.45 -5.83 18.97
C LYS A 93 -17.85 -5.57 20.36
N ALA A 94 -18.33 -6.26 21.40
CA ALA A 94 -17.90 -5.99 22.77
C ALA A 94 -16.43 -6.34 22.98
N HIS A 95 -15.69 -5.51 23.72
CA HIS A 95 -14.36 -5.86 24.22
C HIS A 95 -14.45 -6.55 25.58
N VAL A 96 -15.50 -6.28 26.35
CA VAL A 96 -15.84 -6.89 27.64
C VAL A 96 -17.35 -6.86 27.83
N ILE A 97 -17.91 -7.90 28.44
CA ILE A 97 -19.35 -8.03 28.69
C ILE A 97 -19.61 -7.99 30.20
N CYS A 98 -20.43 -7.05 30.64
CA CYS A 98 -20.94 -6.98 32.00
C CYS A 98 -22.32 -7.67 32.05
N VAL A 99 -22.40 -8.86 32.65
CA VAL A 99 -23.67 -9.59 32.82
C VAL A 99 -24.30 -9.15 34.14
N VAL A 100 -25.37 -8.37 34.03
CA VAL A 100 -26.09 -7.78 35.15
C VAL A 100 -27.21 -8.71 35.61
N TYR A 101 -27.18 -9.09 36.88
CA TYR A 101 -28.26 -9.78 37.57
C TYR A 101 -28.75 -8.94 38.76
N SER A 102 -29.93 -9.27 39.26
CA SER A 102 -30.59 -8.53 40.34
C SER A 102 -30.56 -9.34 41.62
N ILE A 103 -30.05 -8.75 42.72
CA ILE A 103 -29.96 -9.45 44.01
C ILE A 103 -31.35 -9.88 44.55
N ASP A 104 -32.40 -9.12 44.24
CA ASP A 104 -33.79 -9.42 44.60
C ASP A 104 -34.48 -10.42 43.65
N ASN A 105 -33.81 -10.89 42.59
CA ASN A 105 -34.36 -11.87 41.63
C ASN A 105 -33.37 -13.03 41.38
N PRO A 106 -33.44 -14.13 42.16
CA PRO A 106 -32.55 -15.27 42.03
C PRO A 106 -32.53 -15.89 40.62
N ASN A 107 -33.66 -15.89 39.90
CA ASN A 107 -33.74 -16.44 38.55
C ASN A 107 -32.79 -15.73 37.57
N SER A 108 -32.50 -14.43 37.79
CA SER A 108 -31.58 -13.68 36.93
C SER A 108 -30.13 -14.10 37.11
N PHE A 109 -29.76 -14.63 38.28
CA PHE A 109 -28.45 -15.22 38.56
C PHE A 109 -28.35 -16.64 37.98
N ASP A 110 -29.36 -17.48 38.18
CA ASP A 110 -29.40 -18.86 37.65
C ASP A 110 -29.28 -18.91 36.12
N ARG A 111 -29.74 -17.85 35.44
CA ARG A 111 -29.65 -17.68 33.98
C ARG A 111 -28.26 -17.34 33.46
N ILE A 112 -27.30 -16.99 34.33
CA ILE A 112 -25.93 -16.69 33.91
C ILE A 112 -25.26 -17.94 33.31
N PRO A 113 -25.09 -19.07 34.04
CA PRO A 113 -24.47 -20.27 33.50
C PRO A 113 -25.39 -21.04 32.54
N THR A 114 -26.71 -20.93 32.69
CA THR A 114 -27.67 -21.73 31.88
C THR A 114 -28.07 -21.09 30.56
N TYR A 115 -27.95 -19.76 30.43
CA TYR A 115 -28.36 -19.03 29.23
C TYR A 115 -27.28 -18.06 28.74
N TRP A 116 -26.87 -17.07 29.53
CA TRP A 116 -26.05 -15.96 29.05
C TRP A 116 -24.65 -16.39 28.59
N LEU A 117 -23.91 -17.13 29.42
CA LEU A 117 -22.56 -17.59 29.07
C LEU A 117 -22.55 -18.58 27.88
N PRO A 118 -23.42 -19.62 27.83
CA PRO A 118 -23.56 -20.46 26.64
C PRO A 118 -23.93 -19.68 25.37
N TYR A 119 -24.75 -18.64 25.51
CA TYR A 119 -25.18 -17.81 24.38
C TYR A 119 -24.02 -17.02 23.76
N PHE A 120 -23.11 -16.46 24.56
CA PHE A 120 -21.92 -15.78 24.03
C PHE A 120 -21.01 -16.75 23.25
N ARG A 121 -20.81 -17.96 23.79
CA ARG A 121 -20.05 -19.03 23.12
C ARG A 121 -20.69 -19.45 21.79
N GLN A 122 -22.02 -19.56 21.73
CA GLN A 122 -22.75 -19.88 20.51
C GLN A 122 -22.54 -18.82 19.40
N LEU A 123 -22.37 -17.56 19.78
CA LEU A 123 -22.08 -16.46 18.86
C LEU A 123 -20.60 -16.37 18.46
N GLY A 124 -19.74 -17.26 18.99
CA GLY A 124 -18.30 -17.26 18.74
C GLY A 124 -17.55 -16.15 19.50
N VAL A 125 -18.15 -15.57 20.54
CA VAL A 125 -17.56 -14.47 21.31
C VAL A 125 -16.81 -15.03 22.52
N ASN A 126 -15.52 -14.70 22.59
CA ASN A 126 -14.61 -15.11 23.65
C ASN A 126 -13.88 -13.88 24.22
N VAL A 127 -14.64 -13.02 24.90
CA VAL A 127 -14.14 -11.79 25.54
C VAL A 127 -14.35 -11.89 27.06
N PRO A 128 -13.61 -11.12 27.89
CA PRO A 128 -13.79 -11.14 29.33
C PRO A 128 -15.22 -10.82 29.75
N VAL A 129 -15.68 -11.49 30.80
CA VAL A 129 -17.02 -11.33 31.39
C VAL A 129 -16.90 -10.91 32.85
N ILE A 130 -17.61 -9.83 33.21
CA ILE A 130 -17.75 -9.35 34.58
C ILE A 130 -19.18 -9.62 35.03
N LEU A 131 -19.35 -10.36 36.13
CA LEU A 131 -20.66 -10.55 36.73
C LEU A 131 -21.00 -9.33 37.59
N VAL A 132 -22.22 -8.80 37.46
CA VAL A 132 -22.64 -7.56 38.13
C VAL A 132 -23.92 -7.82 38.92
N GLY A 133 -23.79 -7.94 40.24
CA GLY A 133 -24.91 -8.10 41.16
C GLY A 133 -25.50 -6.75 41.56
N ASN A 134 -26.54 -6.29 40.87
CA ASN A 134 -27.15 -4.98 41.10
C ASN A 134 -28.31 -5.04 42.11
N LYS A 135 -28.64 -3.88 42.70
CA LYS A 135 -29.65 -3.71 43.76
C LYS A 135 -29.29 -4.34 45.10
N ILE A 136 -28.00 -4.29 45.48
CA ILE A 136 -27.57 -4.76 46.80
C ILE A 136 -28.27 -4.03 47.95
N ASP A 137 -28.81 -2.82 47.73
CA ASP A 137 -29.63 -2.09 48.69
C ASP A 137 -30.94 -2.81 49.10
N LEU A 138 -31.36 -3.81 48.34
CA LEU A 138 -32.54 -4.64 48.63
C LEU A 138 -32.20 -5.93 49.37
N ARG A 139 -30.91 -6.20 49.62
CA ARG A 139 -30.46 -7.36 50.39
C ARG A 139 -30.80 -7.17 51.87
N GLY A 140 -31.53 -8.13 52.44
CA GLY A 140 -31.77 -8.19 53.88
C GLY A 140 -30.68 -8.96 54.61
N GLY A 141 -29.99 -8.32 55.57
CA GLY A 141 -28.95 -8.94 56.41
C GLY A 141 -27.52 -8.72 55.91
N GLU A 142 -26.53 -8.94 56.79
CA GLU A 142 -25.10 -8.97 56.42
C GLU A 142 -24.78 -10.32 55.77
N VAL A 143 -24.51 -10.31 54.46
CA VAL A 143 -23.90 -11.44 53.76
C VAL A 143 -22.40 -11.22 53.79
N THR A 144 -21.64 -12.19 54.31
CA THR A 144 -20.19 -12.10 54.33
C THR A 144 -19.63 -12.36 52.94
N ASN A 145 -18.45 -11.81 52.64
CA ASN A 145 -17.82 -11.99 51.34
C ASN A 145 -17.61 -13.47 50.99
N GLU A 146 -17.34 -14.30 52.00
CA GLU A 146 -17.10 -15.73 51.86
C GLU A 146 -18.32 -16.49 51.30
N ALA A 147 -19.53 -16.13 51.72
CA ALA A 147 -20.75 -16.77 51.22
C ALA A 147 -21.01 -16.48 49.73
N LEU A 148 -20.64 -15.28 49.26
CA LEU A 148 -20.74 -14.92 47.85
C LEU A 148 -19.67 -15.63 47.01
N GLU A 149 -18.45 -15.78 47.54
CA GLU A 149 -17.41 -16.54 46.85
C GLU A 149 -17.83 -18.00 46.62
N GLU A 150 -18.46 -18.64 47.60
CA GLU A 150 -18.95 -20.02 47.47
C GLU A 150 -19.95 -20.21 46.32
N GLU A 151 -20.78 -19.21 46.01
CA GLU A 151 -21.74 -19.25 44.91
C GLU A 151 -21.11 -18.99 43.53
N ILE A 152 -20.06 -18.16 43.47
CA ILE A 152 -19.49 -17.68 42.20
C ILE A 152 -18.32 -18.54 41.72
N VAL A 153 -17.54 -19.12 42.65
CA VAL A 153 -16.40 -19.98 42.34
C VAL A 153 -16.75 -21.13 41.37
N PRO A 154 -17.88 -21.84 41.50
CA PRO A 154 -18.29 -22.86 40.53
C PRO A 154 -18.42 -22.31 39.10
N ILE A 155 -19.02 -21.12 38.95
CA ILE A 155 -19.21 -20.47 37.63
C ILE A 155 -17.86 -20.08 37.03
N MET A 156 -16.96 -19.47 37.81
CA MET A 156 -15.62 -19.11 37.34
C MET A 156 -14.75 -20.32 36.96
N ASN A 157 -14.98 -21.46 37.62
CA ASN A 157 -14.29 -22.71 37.29
C ASN A 157 -14.75 -23.30 35.96
N GLU A 158 -16.06 -23.25 35.68
CA GLU A 158 -16.68 -23.75 34.45
C GLU A 158 -16.48 -22.80 33.25
N PHE A 159 -16.57 -21.49 33.49
CA PHE A 159 -16.51 -20.44 32.49
C PHE A 159 -15.27 -19.57 32.67
N LYS A 160 -14.22 -19.88 31.90
CA LYS A 160 -12.90 -19.23 32.00
C LYS A 160 -12.87 -17.78 31.50
N GLU A 161 -13.89 -17.39 30.75
CA GLU A 161 -14.14 -16.01 30.35
C GLU A 161 -14.63 -15.13 31.51
N VAL A 162 -15.15 -15.72 32.60
CA VAL A 162 -15.60 -14.97 33.78
C VAL A 162 -14.39 -14.57 34.63
N GLU A 163 -14.12 -13.27 34.71
CA GLU A 163 -12.92 -12.76 35.38
C GLU A 163 -13.16 -12.42 36.85
N THR A 164 -14.28 -11.77 37.15
CA THR A 164 -14.64 -11.37 38.52
C THR A 164 -16.13 -11.06 38.65
N CYS A 165 -16.57 -10.85 39.89
CA CYS A 165 -17.90 -10.38 40.21
C CYS A 165 -17.84 -9.12 41.06
N VAL A 166 -18.71 -8.16 40.73
CA VAL A 166 -18.85 -6.89 41.45
C VAL A 166 -20.31 -6.72 41.86
N GLU A 167 -20.55 -6.53 43.15
CA GLU A 167 -21.88 -6.18 43.65
C GLU A 167 -22.02 -4.67 43.79
N CYS A 168 -23.12 -4.11 43.28
CA CYS A 168 -23.34 -2.67 43.23
C CYS A 168 -24.80 -2.28 43.53
N SER A 169 -24.99 -1.00 43.86
CA SER A 169 -26.32 -0.37 43.91
C SER A 169 -26.30 0.89 43.07
N ALA A 170 -27.00 0.85 41.93
CA ALA A 170 -27.30 2.04 41.15
C ALA A 170 -28.19 3.06 41.90
N LYS A 171 -28.86 2.64 42.99
CA LYS A 171 -29.71 3.51 43.80
C LYS A 171 -28.90 4.31 44.84
N LEU A 172 -27.90 3.69 45.45
CA LEU A 172 -27.01 4.28 46.45
C LEU A 172 -25.65 4.73 45.88
N PRO A 173 -25.56 4.92 44.56
CA PRO A 173 -24.32 4.87 43.76
C PRO A 173 -23.14 4.07 44.33
N LEU A 174 -23.40 2.89 44.92
CA LEU A 174 -22.37 2.07 45.56
C LEU A 174 -21.75 1.13 44.54
N ASN A 175 -20.41 1.09 44.47
CA ASN A 175 -19.62 0.21 43.60
C ASN A 175 -19.90 0.32 42.08
N VAL A 176 -20.59 1.38 41.64
CA VAL A 176 -20.94 1.56 40.21
C VAL A 176 -19.70 1.83 39.37
N SER A 177 -18.79 2.65 39.87
CA SER A 177 -17.51 2.99 39.21
C SER A 177 -16.59 1.77 39.06
N GLU A 178 -16.63 0.87 40.05
CA GLU A 178 -15.82 -0.33 40.16
C GLU A 178 -16.16 -1.33 39.06
N VAL A 179 -17.44 -1.47 38.69
CA VAL A 179 -17.87 -2.30 37.56
C VAL A 179 -17.11 -1.91 36.29
N PHE A 180 -17.04 -0.61 35.99
CA PHE A 180 -16.37 -0.11 34.80
C PHE A 180 -14.84 -0.15 34.91
N TYR A 181 -14.30 0.04 36.11
CA TYR A 181 -12.86 -0.11 36.37
C TYR A 181 -12.40 -1.55 36.11
N PHE A 182 -13.05 -2.55 36.71
CA PHE A 182 -12.69 -3.96 36.48
C PHE A 182 -12.92 -4.38 35.03
N ALA A 183 -13.97 -3.88 34.38
CA ALA A 183 -14.21 -4.13 32.95
C ALA A 183 -13.10 -3.56 32.05
N GLN A 184 -12.58 -2.35 32.32
CA GLN A 184 -11.43 -1.82 31.58
C GLN A 184 -10.17 -2.64 31.83
N ARG A 185 -9.89 -2.96 33.10
CA ARG A 185 -8.69 -3.72 33.49
C ARG A 185 -8.63 -5.11 32.86
N ALA A 186 -9.77 -5.80 32.79
CA ALA A 186 -9.94 -7.10 32.14
C ALA A 186 -9.47 -7.12 30.68
N VAL A 187 -9.74 -6.02 29.96
CA VAL A 187 -9.36 -5.86 28.55
C VAL A 187 -7.90 -5.45 28.42
N LEU A 188 -7.44 -4.53 29.26
CA LEU A 188 -6.11 -3.94 29.15
C LEU A 188 -5.01 -4.85 29.70
N HIS A 189 -5.32 -5.71 30.67
CA HIS A 189 -4.36 -6.57 31.37
C HIS A 189 -4.89 -8.01 31.49
N PRO A 190 -5.13 -8.70 30.37
CA PRO A 190 -5.79 -9.99 30.38
C PRO A 190 -4.96 -11.05 31.14
N THR A 191 -5.63 -11.83 31.99
CA THR A 191 -4.99 -12.92 32.76
C THR A 191 -4.69 -14.15 31.90
N ALA A 192 -5.58 -14.44 30.94
CA ALA A 192 -5.58 -15.68 30.18
C ALA A 192 -4.28 -15.98 29.40
N PRO A 193 -3.56 -14.99 28.81
CA PRO A 193 -2.25 -15.25 28.18
C PRO A 193 -1.13 -15.58 29.17
N LEU A 194 -1.24 -15.11 30.41
CA LEU A 194 -0.17 -15.21 31.41
C LEU A 194 -0.25 -16.51 32.23
N TYR A 195 -1.46 -16.95 32.56
CA TYR A 195 -1.71 -17.88 33.67
C TYR A 195 -2.76 -18.94 33.33
N ASP A 196 -2.59 -20.18 33.81
CA ASP A 196 -3.60 -21.23 33.74
C ASP A 196 -4.27 -21.45 35.11
N SER A 197 -5.59 -21.24 35.19
CA SER A 197 -6.35 -21.38 36.44
C SER A 197 -6.69 -22.84 36.79
N ARG A 198 -6.46 -23.82 35.91
CA ARG A 198 -6.81 -25.23 36.15
C ARG A 198 -5.84 -25.95 37.09
N ASP A 199 -4.58 -25.53 37.15
CA ASP A 199 -3.56 -26.21 37.97
C ASP A 199 -3.62 -25.83 39.46
N HIS A 200 -4.33 -24.77 39.83
CA HIS A 200 -4.52 -24.36 41.23
C HIS A 200 -5.43 -25.29 42.04
N VAL A 201 -6.39 -25.94 41.38
CA VAL A 201 -7.32 -26.87 42.06
C VAL A 201 -6.62 -28.19 42.40
N GLY A 202 -5.63 -28.60 41.61
CA GLY A 202 -4.77 -29.74 41.93
C GLY A 202 -3.79 -29.45 43.08
N ALA A 203 -3.29 -28.21 43.19
CA ALA A 203 -2.32 -27.83 44.22
C ALA A 203 -2.91 -27.75 45.64
N ARG A 204 -4.19 -27.34 45.80
CA ARG A 204 -4.87 -27.35 47.11
C ARG A 204 -5.24 -28.75 47.60
N ALA A 205 -5.45 -29.71 46.70
CA ALA A 205 -5.73 -31.11 47.05
C ALA A 205 -4.46 -31.90 47.46
N CYS A 206 -3.28 -31.41 47.11
CA CYS A 206 -1.99 -32.02 47.39
C CYS A 206 -1.25 -31.35 48.58
N ALA A 207 -1.98 -30.88 49.58
CA ALA A 207 -1.41 -30.49 50.88
C ALA A 207 -0.93 -31.73 51.64
N GLY A 208 0.16 -32.32 51.16
CA GLY A 208 0.98 -33.32 51.82
C GLY A 208 2.44 -32.93 51.62
N GLU A 209 3.17 -32.81 52.72
CA GLU A 209 4.59 -32.44 52.77
C GLU A 209 5.47 -33.44 52.01
N PHE A 210 5.58 -33.36 50.67
CA PHE A 210 6.78 -33.79 49.93
C PHE A 210 6.75 -33.58 48.39
N VAL A 211 6.09 -32.55 47.83
CA VAL A 211 6.24 -32.25 46.38
C VAL A 211 6.17 -30.74 46.12
N LEU A 212 7.14 -29.97 46.62
CA LEU A 212 7.15 -28.50 46.43
C LEU A 212 8.10 -27.99 45.32
N ASN A 213 8.98 -28.82 44.74
CA ASN A 213 10.03 -28.30 43.84
C ASN A 213 9.85 -28.58 42.33
N VAL A 214 8.69 -29.08 41.88
CA VAL A 214 8.44 -29.30 40.43
C VAL A 214 7.10 -28.74 39.92
N CYS A 215 6.18 -28.28 40.80
CA CYS A 215 4.85 -27.79 40.39
C CYS A 215 4.74 -26.28 40.18
N PHE A 216 5.66 -25.44 40.68
CA PHE A 216 5.49 -23.98 40.63
C PHE A 216 5.61 -23.38 39.22
N MET A 217 6.38 -24.00 38.32
CA MET A 217 6.48 -23.58 36.92
C MET A 217 5.27 -24.01 36.05
N GLN A 218 4.33 -24.80 36.58
CA GLN A 218 3.18 -25.25 35.80
C GLN A 218 2.04 -24.22 35.74
N VAL A 219 2.07 -23.16 36.56
CA VAL A 219 0.94 -22.23 36.63
C VAL A 219 1.03 -21.04 35.66
N LEU A 220 2.23 -20.66 35.23
CA LEU A 220 2.43 -19.71 34.13
C LEU A 220 2.40 -20.45 32.79
N LYS A 221 1.77 -19.84 31.78
CA LYS A 221 1.80 -20.39 30.43
C LYS A 221 3.22 -20.39 29.85
N LYS A 222 3.53 -21.36 28.99
CA LYS A 222 4.87 -21.54 28.40
C LYS A 222 5.35 -20.29 27.67
N GLU A 223 4.44 -19.62 26.98
CA GLU A 223 4.69 -18.39 26.22
C GLU A 223 5.06 -17.23 27.16
N CYS A 224 4.39 -17.13 28.32
CA CYS A 224 4.68 -16.13 29.34
C CYS A 224 6.06 -16.37 29.97
N VAL A 225 6.36 -17.62 30.31
CA VAL A 225 7.69 -18.02 30.82
C VAL A 225 8.79 -17.72 29.81
N ALA A 226 8.58 -18.04 28.53
CA ALA A 226 9.53 -17.73 27.46
C ALA A 226 9.75 -16.21 27.33
N ALA A 227 8.66 -15.43 27.41
CA ALA A 227 8.74 -13.98 27.33
C ALA A 227 9.54 -13.37 28.49
N LEU A 228 9.24 -13.78 29.73
CA LEU A 228 9.93 -13.32 30.94
C LEU A 228 11.38 -13.79 31.01
N ARG A 229 11.68 -15.03 30.60
CA ARG A 229 13.06 -15.54 30.48
C ARG A 229 13.88 -14.68 29.52
N ARG A 230 13.30 -14.32 28.37
CA ARG A 230 13.95 -13.41 27.43
C ARG A 230 14.21 -12.06 28.09
N ILE A 231 13.23 -11.48 28.79
CA ILE A 231 13.40 -10.20 29.48
C ILE A 231 14.54 -10.28 30.51
N PHE A 232 14.57 -11.34 31.32
CA PHE A 232 15.67 -11.59 32.27
C PHE A 232 17.02 -11.55 31.56
N LYS A 233 17.19 -12.35 30.49
CA LYS A 233 18.43 -12.41 29.69
C LYS A 233 18.81 -11.08 29.03
N LEU A 234 17.85 -10.19 28.77
CA LEU A 234 18.12 -8.85 28.23
C LEU A 234 18.50 -7.84 29.30
N CYS A 235 18.11 -8.07 30.55
CA CYS A 235 18.46 -7.21 31.69
C CYS A 235 19.81 -7.61 32.30
N ASP A 236 20.13 -8.90 32.23
CA ASP A 236 21.45 -9.46 32.56
C ASP A 236 22.43 -8.96 31.49
N THR A 237 23.11 -7.86 31.79
CA THR A 237 23.92 -7.12 30.82
C THR A 237 25.30 -7.74 30.69
N ASN A 238 25.84 -8.28 31.78
CA ASN A 238 27.14 -8.93 31.82
C ASN A 238 27.09 -10.45 31.53
N LYS A 239 25.89 -11.04 31.37
CA LYS A 239 25.63 -12.45 31.05
C LYS A 239 26.12 -13.43 32.12
N ASP A 240 26.12 -13.03 33.38
CA ASP A 240 26.55 -13.88 34.50
C ASP A 240 25.41 -14.77 35.05
N GLY A 241 24.20 -14.61 34.52
CA GLY A 241 23.01 -15.39 34.87
C GLY A 241 22.33 -14.95 36.16
N ILE A 242 22.69 -13.77 36.71
CA ILE A 242 21.98 -13.12 37.81
C ILE A 242 21.61 -11.68 37.41
N LEU A 243 20.66 -11.08 38.12
CA LEU A 243 20.40 -9.64 38.07
C LEU A 243 20.88 -9.02 39.36
N ASP A 244 21.98 -8.28 39.29
CA ASP A 244 22.56 -7.61 40.45
C ASP A 244 21.78 -6.34 40.84
N ALA A 245 22.27 -5.62 41.86
CA ALA A 245 21.60 -4.39 42.31
C ALA A 245 21.63 -3.26 41.26
N SER A 246 22.62 -3.23 40.37
CA SER A 246 22.71 -2.25 39.29
C SER A 246 21.71 -2.57 38.19
N GLU A 247 21.71 -3.82 37.71
CA GLU A 247 20.84 -4.29 36.63
C GLU A 247 19.37 -4.27 37.04
N LEU A 248 19.04 -4.65 38.29
CA LEU A 248 17.68 -4.54 38.81
C LEU A 248 17.19 -3.09 38.89
N ASN A 249 18.07 -2.15 39.24
CA ASN A 249 17.71 -0.73 39.27
C ASN A 249 17.54 -0.16 37.86
N GLU A 250 18.35 -0.59 36.90
CA GLU A 250 18.19 -0.21 35.50
C GLU A 250 16.89 -0.78 34.90
N PHE A 251 16.61 -2.05 35.17
CA PHE A 251 15.33 -2.69 34.82
C PHE A 251 14.13 -1.92 35.39
N GLN A 252 14.21 -1.49 36.65
CA GLN A 252 13.16 -0.72 37.32
C GLN A 252 12.97 0.66 36.71
N ARG A 253 14.05 1.41 36.46
CA ARG A 253 13.98 2.69 35.74
C ARG A 253 13.38 2.51 34.36
N LYS A 254 13.76 1.44 33.63
CA LYS A 254 13.23 1.17 32.29
C LYS A 254 11.74 0.89 32.33
N CYS A 255 11.25 0.06 33.25
CA CYS A 255 9.86 -0.38 33.27
C CYS A 255 8.90 0.58 33.99
N PHE A 256 9.37 1.25 35.03
CA PHE A 256 8.51 1.99 35.98
C PHE A 256 8.97 3.43 36.23
N ASP A 257 10.00 3.90 35.51
CA ASP A 257 10.56 5.25 35.61
C ASP A 257 11.01 5.66 37.03
N ALA A 258 11.27 4.66 37.90
CA ALA A 258 11.70 4.85 39.29
C ALA A 258 12.70 3.73 39.70
N PRO A 259 13.78 4.04 40.44
CA PRO A 259 14.67 3.03 41.02
C PRO A 259 14.08 2.44 42.32
N LEU A 260 14.55 1.26 42.71
CA LEU A 260 14.21 0.67 44.01
C LEU A 260 15.13 1.22 45.11
N GLN A 261 14.57 1.45 46.30
CA GLN A 261 15.41 1.73 47.46
C GLN A 261 16.14 0.46 47.91
N ALA A 262 17.36 0.59 48.45
CA ALA A 262 18.16 -0.56 48.88
C ALA A 262 17.41 -1.47 49.88
N GLN A 263 16.62 -0.88 50.77
CA GLN A 263 15.82 -1.62 51.75
C GLN A 263 14.66 -2.41 51.11
N GLU A 264 14.05 -1.88 50.04
CA GLU A 264 12.99 -2.56 49.29
C GLU A 264 13.57 -3.74 48.50
N LEU A 265 14.74 -3.54 47.88
CA LEU A 265 15.44 -4.57 47.13
C LEU A 265 15.83 -5.77 48.02
N GLU A 266 16.37 -5.52 49.21
CA GLU A 266 16.66 -6.57 50.18
C GLU A 266 15.39 -7.27 50.67
N GLY A 267 14.28 -6.54 50.82
CA GLY A 267 12.97 -7.12 51.12
C GLY A 267 12.46 -8.07 50.04
N ILE A 268 12.64 -7.72 48.76
CA ILE A 268 12.30 -8.59 47.62
C ILE A 268 13.16 -9.86 47.64
N LYS A 269 14.47 -9.72 47.80
CA LYS A 269 15.40 -10.86 47.83
C LYS A 269 15.09 -11.80 48.99
N ALA A 270 14.82 -11.28 50.18
CA ALA A 270 14.45 -12.08 51.35
C ALA A 270 13.17 -12.88 51.10
N MET A 271 12.16 -12.26 50.49
CA MET A 271 10.89 -12.92 50.14
C MET A 271 11.09 -14.05 49.11
N VAL A 272 11.92 -13.82 48.10
CA VAL A 272 12.25 -14.86 47.10
C VAL A 272 13.06 -15.99 47.73
N GLN A 273 14.05 -15.67 48.57
CA GLN A 273 14.90 -16.67 49.23
C GLN A 273 14.11 -17.60 50.17
N GLU A 274 13.05 -17.10 50.80
CA GLU A 274 12.20 -17.89 51.71
C GLU A 274 11.30 -18.89 50.96
N HIS A 275 10.95 -18.61 49.70
CA HIS A 275 9.89 -19.35 48.99
C HIS A 275 10.32 -19.98 47.66
N ALA A 276 11.51 -19.67 47.14
CA ALA A 276 12.04 -20.22 45.90
C ALA A 276 13.49 -20.67 46.08
N ASP A 277 13.69 -21.98 46.22
CA ASP A 277 15.02 -22.59 46.32
C ASP A 277 15.89 -22.24 45.11
N GLY A 278 17.04 -21.58 45.34
CA GLY A 278 17.93 -21.11 44.28
C GLY A 278 17.44 -19.85 43.55
N GLY A 279 16.42 -19.15 44.07
CA GLY A 279 15.90 -17.91 43.50
C GLY A 279 16.85 -16.70 43.64
N VAL A 280 17.82 -16.75 44.56
CA VAL A 280 18.86 -15.72 44.75
C VAL A 280 20.23 -16.41 44.80
N ARG A 281 21.21 -15.85 44.08
CA ARG A 281 22.61 -16.32 44.06
C ARG A 281 23.54 -15.12 44.08
N ASP A 282 24.60 -15.16 44.88
CA ASP A 282 25.62 -14.11 44.98
C ASP A 282 25.05 -12.69 45.18
N SER A 283 23.98 -12.58 45.98
CA SER A 283 23.22 -11.33 46.22
C SER A 283 22.47 -10.75 45.01
N GLY A 284 22.39 -11.48 43.89
CA GLY A 284 21.60 -11.16 42.70
C GLY A 284 20.40 -12.10 42.53
N LEU A 285 19.39 -11.64 41.79
CA LEU A 285 18.18 -12.41 41.49
C LEU A 285 18.44 -13.37 40.33
N THR A 286 18.15 -14.66 40.46
CA THR A 286 18.31 -15.64 39.37
C THR A 286 17.09 -15.64 38.43
N GLU A 287 17.18 -16.29 37.27
CA GLU A 287 16.03 -16.48 36.36
C GLU A 287 14.84 -17.09 37.10
N ALA A 288 15.08 -18.10 37.93
CA ALA A 288 14.05 -18.76 38.73
C ALA A 288 13.40 -17.79 39.74
N GLY A 289 14.19 -16.95 40.40
CA GLY A 289 13.69 -15.92 41.32
C GLY A 289 12.87 -14.84 40.59
N PHE A 290 13.30 -14.43 39.40
CA PHE A 290 12.58 -13.46 38.58
C PHE A 290 11.21 -13.99 38.11
N LEU A 291 11.15 -15.25 37.66
CA LEU A 291 9.90 -15.92 37.29
C LEU A 291 8.97 -16.08 38.51
N TYR A 292 9.52 -16.43 39.67
CA TYR A 292 8.76 -16.53 40.92
C TYR A 292 8.12 -15.19 41.31
N LEU A 293 8.88 -14.09 41.24
CA LEU A 293 8.39 -12.75 41.56
C LEU A 293 7.18 -12.36 40.69
N HIS A 294 7.26 -12.60 39.37
CA HIS A 294 6.15 -12.35 38.45
C HIS A 294 4.94 -13.27 38.68
N THR A 295 5.19 -14.51 39.11
CA THR A 295 4.12 -15.44 39.51
C THR A 295 3.33 -14.89 40.70
N ILE A 296 4.01 -14.35 41.72
CA ILE A 296 3.38 -13.74 42.89
C ILE A 296 2.59 -12.47 42.53
N PHE A 297 3.09 -11.64 41.62
CA PHE A 297 2.32 -10.48 41.15
C PHE A 297 1.00 -10.89 40.50
N ILE A 298 1.03 -11.90 39.64
CA ILE A 298 -0.17 -12.43 38.97
C ILE A 298 -1.15 -13.02 39.99
N GLN A 299 -0.68 -13.86 40.91
CA GLN A 299 -1.52 -14.49 41.94
C GLN A 299 -2.15 -13.48 42.90
N ARG A 300 -1.49 -12.35 43.17
CA ARG A 300 -2.02 -11.25 43.99
C ARG A 300 -2.90 -10.26 43.21
N GLY A 301 -3.25 -10.58 41.95
CA GLY A 301 -4.09 -9.73 41.10
C GLY A 301 -3.39 -8.48 40.55
N ARG A 302 -2.06 -8.37 40.67
CA ARG A 302 -1.24 -7.26 40.16
C ARG A 302 -0.73 -7.55 38.74
N LEU A 303 -1.66 -7.83 37.83
CA LEU A 303 -1.37 -8.19 36.44
C LEU A 303 -0.71 -7.03 35.68
N GLU A 304 -1.07 -5.80 36.02
CA GLU A 304 -0.53 -4.55 35.46
C GLU A 304 1.00 -4.50 35.54
N THR A 305 1.61 -4.97 36.63
CA THR A 305 3.06 -4.94 36.84
C THR A 305 3.77 -5.82 35.82
N THR A 306 3.28 -7.06 35.62
CA THR A 306 3.84 -7.99 34.63
C THR A 306 3.58 -7.50 33.21
N TRP A 307 2.38 -7.01 32.90
CA TRP A 307 2.06 -6.47 31.57
C TRP A 307 2.85 -5.22 31.22
N THR A 308 3.16 -4.36 32.19
CA THR A 308 4.01 -3.18 32.01
C THR A 308 5.41 -3.59 31.57
N VAL A 309 5.99 -4.57 32.26
CA VAL A 309 7.30 -5.16 31.90
C VAL A 309 7.24 -5.76 30.50
N LEU A 310 6.26 -6.62 30.22
CA LEU A 310 6.10 -7.23 28.89
C LEU A 310 6.00 -6.18 27.78
N ARG A 311 5.18 -5.13 27.96
CA ARG A 311 5.02 -4.06 26.96
C ARG A 311 6.27 -3.21 26.77
N LYS A 312 7.01 -2.90 27.86
CA LYS A 312 8.27 -2.15 27.76
C LYS A 312 9.33 -2.91 26.96
N PHE A 313 9.27 -4.24 26.97
CA PHE A 313 10.12 -5.12 26.16
C PHE A 313 9.49 -5.55 24.82
N GLY A 314 8.41 -4.86 24.41
CA GLY A 314 7.84 -4.95 23.07
C GLY A 314 6.79 -6.05 22.87
N TYR A 315 6.31 -6.70 23.92
CA TYR A 315 5.26 -7.73 23.79
C TYR A 315 3.86 -7.14 23.69
N ALA A 316 3.04 -7.74 22.81
CA ALA A 316 1.61 -7.51 22.69
C ALA A 316 0.80 -8.43 23.63
N GLU A 317 -0.53 -8.29 23.60
CA GLU A 317 -1.48 -9.05 24.43
C GLU A 317 -1.46 -10.56 24.16
N ASP A 318 -0.95 -10.98 23.00
CA ASP A 318 -0.75 -12.39 22.61
C ASP A 318 0.65 -12.92 22.94
N LEU A 319 1.46 -12.14 23.66
CA LEU A 319 2.85 -12.44 24.02
C LEU A 319 3.79 -12.60 22.81
N ARG A 320 3.44 -11.97 21.67
CA ARG A 320 4.34 -11.82 20.52
C ARG A 320 4.95 -10.41 20.51
N LEU A 321 6.14 -10.27 19.95
CA LEU A 321 6.76 -8.95 19.79
C LEU A 321 5.99 -8.13 18.75
N THR A 322 5.67 -6.89 19.08
CA THR A 322 4.95 -5.97 18.20
C THR A 322 5.81 -5.58 17.00
N GLU A 323 5.28 -5.72 15.78
CA GLU A 323 5.93 -5.35 14.52
C GLU A 323 5.87 -3.84 14.20
N SER A 324 5.59 -2.98 15.19
CA SER A 324 5.44 -1.53 15.00
C SER A 324 6.71 -0.81 14.54
N PHE A 325 7.83 -1.54 14.42
CA PHE A 325 9.12 -1.06 13.92
C PHE A 325 9.31 -1.25 12.41
N LEU A 326 8.36 -1.88 11.71
CA LEU A 326 8.44 -2.06 10.26
C LEU A 326 8.23 -0.71 9.55
N PHE A 327 9.06 -0.44 8.54
CA PHE A 327 8.93 0.72 7.66
C PHE A 327 8.89 0.28 6.20
N ASP A 328 8.21 1.06 5.37
CA ASP A 328 8.16 0.81 3.94
C ASP A 328 9.43 1.32 3.25
N VAL A 329 10.00 0.48 2.40
CA VAL A 329 11.18 0.81 1.60
C VAL A 329 10.73 1.13 0.18
N PRO A 330 11.04 2.32 -0.36
CA PRO A 330 10.78 2.61 -1.76
C PRO A 330 11.43 1.58 -2.67
N TYR A 331 10.76 1.20 -3.75
CA TYR A 331 11.17 0.10 -4.64
C TYR A 331 12.62 0.22 -5.18
N ASP A 332 13.08 1.44 -5.45
CA ASP A 332 14.42 1.68 -6.01
C ASP A 332 15.50 1.91 -4.93
N CYS A 333 15.14 1.83 -3.65
CA CYS A 333 16.06 1.94 -2.52
C CYS A 333 16.50 0.55 -2.03
N SER A 334 17.55 0.53 -1.20
CA SER A 334 17.95 -0.64 -0.42
C SER A 334 18.07 -0.27 1.05
N VAL A 335 18.21 -1.29 1.90
CA VAL A 335 18.44 -1.08 3.33
C VAL A 335 19.81 -1.66 3.67
N GLU A 336 20.59 -0.88 4.41
CA GLU A 336 21.91 -1.25 4.89
C GLU A 336 21.94 -1.08 6.42
N LEU A 337 22.91 -1.71 7.09
CA LEU A 337 23.15 -1.44 8.50
C LEU A 337 23.70 -0.01 8.65
N SER A 338 23.20 0.72 9.64
CA SER A 338 23.75 2.02 10.01
C SER A 338 25.02 1.83 10.86
N PRO A 339 25.83 2.88 11.07
CA PRO A 339 26.97 2.81 11.99
C PRO A 339 26.59 2.32 13.39
N LYS A 340 25.39 2.69 13.88
CA LYS A 340 24.87 2.19 15.15
C LYS A 340 24.49 0.71 15.11
N GLY A 341 23.97 0.23 13.97
CA GLY A 341 23.67 -1.17 13.76
C GLY A 341 24.94 -2.03 13.75
N TYR A 342 25.98 -1.59 13.05
CA TYR A 342 27.29 -2.25 13.07
C TYR A 342 27.90 -2.27 14.47
N GLN A 343 27.92 -1.13 15.17
CA GLN A 343 28.45 -1.05 16.53
C GLN A 343 27.75 -2.06 17.47
N TYR A 344 26.42 -2.06 17.48
CA TYR A 344 25.66 -2.99 18.32
C TYR A 344 25.92 -4.47 17.98
N LEU A 345 26.03 -4.81 16.69
CA LEU A 345 26.31 -6.19 16.26
C LEU A 345 27.75 -6.62 16.57
N THR A 346 28.69 -5.67 16.65
CA THR A 346 30.05 -5.93 17.16
C THR A 346 30.03 -6.13 18.66
N ASP A 347 29.38 -5.23 19.42
CA ASP A 347 29.32 -5.30 20.88
C ASP A 347 28.69 -6.64 21.34
N ILE A 348 27.61 -7.09 20.68
CA ILE A 348 26.99 -8.37 21.00
C ILE A 348 27.85 -9.57 20.58
N PHE A 349 28.63 -9.46 19.50
CA PHE A 349 29.58 -10.51 19.13
C PHE A 349 30.64 -10.67 20.22
N GLU A 350 31.29 -9.57 20.62
CA GLU A 350 32.35 -9.56 21.63
C GLU A 350 31.84 -10.01 23.02
N THR A 351 30.57 -9.75 23.33
CA THR A 351 29.95 -10.20 24.59
C THR A 351 29.81 -11.73 24.66
N PHE A 352 29.59 -12.39 23.51
CA PHE A 352 29.35 -13.83 23.43
C PHE A 352 30.58 -14.66 23.00
N ASP A 353 31.63 -14.01 22.49
CA ASP A 353 32.97 -14.57 22.26
C ASP A 353 33.69 -14.75 23.61
N LYS A 354 33.39 -15.85 24.31
CA LYS A 354 33.82 -16.07 25.70
C LYS A 354 35.29 -16.42 25.80
N ASP A 355 35.84 -17.04 24.76
CA ASP A 355 37.26 -17.39 24.71
C ASP A 355 38.13 -16.35 23.99
N GLN A 356 37.53 -15.26 23.50
CA GLN A 356 38.18 -14.12 22.88
C GLN A 356 39.06 -14.52 21.69
N ASP A 357 38.61 -15.51 20.93
CA ASP A 357 39.32 -16.02 19.76
C ASP A 357 38.95 -15.28 18.46
N GLY A 358 38.00 -14.35 18.53
CA GLY A 358 37.52 -13.56 17.40
C GLY A 358 36.56 -14.31 16.48
N ALA A 359 36.07 -15.47 16.92
CA ALA A 359 35.09 -16.31 16.24
C ALA A 359 34.01 -16.80 17.22
N LEU A 360 32.79 -17.04 16.71
CA LEU A 360 31.72 -17.65 17.50
C LEU A 360 31.59 -19.13 17.12
N LYS A 361 31.82 -20.00 18.10
CA LYS A 361 31.57 -21.44 18.00
C LYS A 361 30.07 -21.75 18.04
N THR A 362 29.71 -23.01 17.78
CA THR A 362 28.30 -23.41 17.69
C THR A 362 27.58 -23.17 19.02
N GLU A 363 28.24 -23.48 20.14
CA GLU A 363 27.68 -23.28 21.48
C GLU A 363 27.45 -21.80 21.81
N GLU A 364 28.38 -20.92 21.41
CA GLU A 364 28.27 -19.47 21.64
C GLU A 364 27.19 -18.83 20.76
N LEU A 365 27.05 -19.29 19.51
CA LEU A 365 25.95 -18.89 18.64
C LEU A 365 24.58 -19.33 19.19
N GLU A 366 24.48 -20.54 19.72
CA GLU A 366 23.26 -21.03 20.37
C GLU A 366 22.89 -20.19 21.60
N ASP A 367 23.88 -19.80 22.39
CA ASP A 367 23.69 -18.92 23.56
C ASP A 367 23.25 -17.51 23.13
N LEU A 368 23.92 -16.92 22.13
CA LEU A 368 23.59 -15.60 21.56
C LEU A 368 22.14 -15.54 21.08
N PHE A 369 21.71 -16.56 20.31
CA PHE A 369 20.36 -16.63 19.77
C PHE A 369 19.32 -17.17 20.75
N SER A 370 19.68 -17.47 22.01
CA SER A 370 18.77 -18.01 23.01
C SER A 370 17.64 -17.06 23.42
N THR A 371 17.76 -15.77 23.08
CA THR A 371 16.71 -14.73 23.23
C THR A 371 15.85 -14.55 21.98
N SER A 372 16.06 -15.37 20.95
CA SER A 372 15.34 -15.32 19.67
C SER A 372 14.67 -16.68 19.38
N PRO A 373 13.84 -16.81 18.33
CA PRO A 373 13.29 -18.09 17.88
C PRO A 373 14.34 -19.12 17.43
N GLY A 374 15.64 -18.80 17.50
CA GLY A 374 16.77 -19.60 17.05
C GLY A 374 17.62 -18.86 16.02
N ASN A 375 18.65 -19.51 15.49
CA ASN A 375 19.50 -18.91 14.45
C ASN A 375 18.69 -18.62 13.17
N PRO A 376 18.65 -17.35 12.67
CA PRO A 376 17.85 -16.97 11.49
C PRO A 376 18.31 -17.66 10.21
N TRP A 377 19.53 -18.21 10.20
CA TRP A 377 20.17 -18.81 9.04
C TRP A 377 20.27 -20.34 9.11
N ALA A 378 19.61 -20.99 10.08
CA ALA A 378 19.63 -22.45 10.24
C ALA A 378 19.23 -23.21 8.95
N GLY A 379 18.34 -22.63 8.14
CA GLY A 379 17.91 -23.19 6.84
C GLY A 379 18.80 -22.84 5.64
N GLN A 380 19.83 -22.00 5.80
CA GLN A 380 20.59 -21.39 4.71
C GLN A 380 22.00 -21.98 4.52
N LYS A 381 22.32 -23.11 5.16
CA LYS A 381 23.68 -23.71 5.21
C LYS A 381 24.73 -22.79 5.87
N PHE A 382 24.31 -21.84 6.69
CA PHE A 382 25.26 -21.08 7.52
C PHE A 382 26.08 -22.05 8.38
N PRO A 383 27.42 -21.88 8.50
CA PRO A 383 28.24 -20.74 8.07
C PRO A 383 28.92 -20.88 6.70
N ASP A 384 28.46 -21.76 5.81
CA ASP A 384 29.02 -21.87 4.44
C ASP A 384 28.72 -20.66 3.56
N THR A 385 27.80 -19.79 3.99
CA THR A 385 27.37 -18.58 3.28
C THR A 385 28.31 -17.40 3.47
N THR A 386 29.27 -17.49 4.39
CA THR A 386 30.18 -16.41 4.78
C THR A 386 31.55 -16.96 5.18
N VAL A 387 32.46 -16.07 5.56
CA VAL A 387 33.80 -16.42 6.06
C VAL A 387 33.68 -17.08 7.44
N ALA A 388 34.43 -18.16 7.62
CA ALA A 388 34.62 -18.86 8.88
C ALA A 388 36.11 -19.19 9.03
N ASP A 389 36.55 -19.46 10.25
CA ASP A 389 37.91 -19.92 10.52
C ASP A 389 38.12 -21.38 10.05
N ASP A 390 39.31 -21.93 10.30
CA ASP A 390 39.65 -23.31 9.93
C ASP A 390 38.86 -24.37 10.72
N THR A 391 38.25 -23.99 11.85
CA THR A 391 37.41 -24.88 12.68
C THR A 391 35.93 -24.85 12.26
N GLY A 392 35.56 -23.89 11.40
CA GLY A 392 34.18 -23.64 10.98
C GLY A 392 33.41 -22.67 11.89
N ALA A 393 34.08 -22.05 12.86
CA ALA A 393 33.55 -20.98 13.70
C ALA A 393 33.47 -19.66 12.93
N VAL A 394 32.45 -18.85 13.23
CA VAL A 394 32.13 -17.65 12.43
C VAL A 394 32.92 -16.47 12.95
N THR A 395 33.81 -15.93 12.13
CA THR A 395 34.60 -14.75 12.49
C THR A 395 33.74 -13.49 12.58
N LEU A 396 34.21 -12.44 13.27
CA LEU A 396 33.53 -11.14 13.32
C LEU A 396 33.23 -10.58 11.91
N GLN A 397 34.18 -10.71 10.98
CA GLN A 397 33.98 -10.33 9.58
C GLN A 397 32.84 -11.13 8.93
N GLY A 398 32.83 -12.45 9.13
CA GLY A 398 31.79 -13.33 8.61
C GLY A 398 30.41 -13.02 9.19
N TRP A 399 30.35 -12.69 10.48
CA TRP A 399 29.15 -12.27 11.22
C TRP A 399 28.56 -10.97 10.67
N LEU A 400 29.37 -9.92 10.54
CA LEU A 400 28.93 -8.62 10.02
C LEU A 400 28.54 -8.71 8.54
N ALA A 401 29.25 -9.51 7.74
CA ALA A 401 28.90 -9.78 6.35
C ALA A 401 27.54 -10.48 6.24
N GLN A 402 27.29 -11.50 7.08
CA GLN A 402 26.03 -12.24 7.09
C GLN A 402 24.84 -11.35 7.47
N TRP A 403 24.99 -10.47 8.47
CA TRP A 403 23.96 -9.48 8.80
C TRP A 403 23.76 -8.43 7.71
N SER A 404 24.82 -8.01 7.03
CA SER A 404 24.74 -7.08 5.90
C SER A 404 23.94 -7.69 4.74
N MET A 405 24.18 -8.96 4.42
CA MET A 405 23.38 -9.71 3.43
C MET A 405 21.93 -9.86 3.88
N THR A 406 21.69 -10.25 5.14
CA THR A 406 20.33 -10.41 5.68
C THR A 406 19.57 -9.11 5.59
N THR A 407 20.20 -7.99 5.92
CA THR A 407 19.58 -6.65 5.86
C THR A 407 19.25 -6.22 4.43
N LEU A 408 20.15 -6.50 3.48
CA LEU A 408 19.92 -6.17 2.07
C LEU A 408 18.77 -6.99 1.46
N LEU A 409 18.71 -8.29 1.77
CA LEU A 409 17.75 -9.23 1.16
C LEU A 409 16.40 -9.27 1.91
N ASP A 410 16.41 -9.11 3.24
CA ASP A 410 15.25 -9.15 4.11
C ASP A 410 15.48 -8.36 5.42
N HIS A 411 15.45 -7.03 5.31
CA HIS A 411 15.56 -6.10 6.44
C HIS A 411 14.51 -6.34 7.54
N ARG A 412 13.37 -6.97 7.24
CA ARG A 412 12.34 -7.27 8.25
C ARG A 412 12.84 -8.30 9.24
N THR A 413 13.53 -9.33 8.75
CA THR A 413 14.22 -10.30 9.59
C THR A 413 15.28 -9.62 10.44
N THR A 414 16.09 -8.71 9.88
CA THR A 414 17.07 -7.94 10.68
C THR A 414 16.40 -7.15 11.80
N LEU A 415 15.33 -6.40 11.51
CA LEU A 415 14.63 -5.62 12.53
C LEU A 415 14.00 -6.50 13.62
N ALA A 416 13.42 -7.64 13.24
CA ALA A 416 12.87 -8.60 14.20
C ALA A 416 13.97 -9.14 15.12
N TYR A 417 15.15 -9.47 14.58
CA TYR A 417 16.27 -9.96 15.37
C TYR A 417 16.95 -8.89 16.21
N LEU A 418 17.03 -7.64 15.74
CA LEU A 418 17.43 -6.51 16.57
C LEU A 418 16.48 -6.34 17.76
N ALA A 419 15.17 -6.55 17.54
CA ALA A 419 14.22 -6.58 18.63
C ALA A 419 14.50 -7.78 19.56
N TYR A 420 14.62 -9.00 19.05
CA TYR A 420 14.89 -10.21 19.86
C TYR A 420 16.14 -10.06 20.73
N LEU A 421 17.24 -9.62 20.14
CA LEU A 421 18.56 -9.44 20.77
C LEU A 421 18.61 -8.23 21.71
N GLY A 422 17.63 -7.31 21.62
CA GLY A 422 17.47 -6.21 22.55
C GLY A 422 18.27 -4.96 22.19
N TYR A 423 18.25 -4.55 20.92
CA TYR A 423 18.83 -3.28 20.48
C TYR A 423 18.39 -2.11 21.38
N PRO A 424 19.33 -1.32 21.94
CA PRO A 424 19.05 -0.42 23.05
C PRO A 424 18.39 0.90 22.65
N ASP A 425 18.62 1.38 21.42
CA ASP A 425 18.11 2.68 20.96
C ASP A 425 16.68 2.58 20.39
N GLU A 426 15.86 3.60 20.66
CA GLU A 426 14.53 3.78 20.04
C GLU A 426 14.49 5.08 19.20
N PRO A 427 13.87 5.08 18.00
CA PRO A 427 13.22 3.94 17.36
C PRO A 427 14.25 2.93 16.85
N ARG A 428 13.97 1.62 16.98
CA ARG A 428 14.87 0.53 16.52
C ARG A 428 15.32 0.64 15.06
N THR A 429 14.52 1.32 14.24
CA THR A 429 14.86 1.62 12.84
C THR A 429 16.14 2.43 12.69
N SER A 430 16.65 3.07 13.76
CA SER A 430 17.94 3.77 13.77
C SER A 430 19.15 2.86 13.53
N ALA A 431 19.01 1.55 13.76
CA ALA A 431 20.03 0.56 13.43
C ALA A 431 20.21 0.37 11.92
N LEU A 432 19.24 0.81 11.11
CA LEU A 432 19.22 0.64 9.67
C LEU A 432 19.31 1.99 8.95
N HIS A 433 19.82 1.96 7.73
CA HIS A 433 19.92 3.10 6.84
C HIS A 433 19.27 2.77 5.49
N ILE A 434 18.29 3.57 5.08
CA ILE A 434 17.71 3.48 3.74
C ILE A 434 18.61 4.24 2.78
N THR A 435 19.07 3.54 1.75
CA THR A 435 19.95 4.13 0.74
C THR A 435 19.19 5.02 -0.22
N ARG A 436 19.93 5.83 -0.98
CA ARG A 436 19.35 6.63 -2.06
C ARG A 436 18.83 5.73 -3.19
N PRO A 437 17.85 6.19 -3.97
CA PRO A 437 17.36 5.44 -5.13
C PRO A 437 18.50 5.07 -6.09
N ARG A 438 18.61 3.79 -6.46
CA ARG A 438 19.68 3.25 -7.34
C ARG A 438 19.75 3.98 -8.67
N LYS A 439 18.60 4.40 -9.24
CA LYS A 439 18.55 5.17 -10.50
C LYS A 439 19.34 6.49 -10.41
N VAL A 440 19.35 7.15 -9.25
CA VAL A 440 20.09 8.41 -9.04
C VAL A 440 21.60 8.17 -9.08
N ASP A 441 22.06 7.12 -8.39
CA ASP A 441 23.48 6.77 -8.32
C ASP A 441 23.99 6.25 -9.69
N ARG A 442 23.18 5.44 -10.39
CA ARG A 442 23.47 5.01 -11.77
C ARG A 442 23.63 6.21 -12.70
N ARG A 443 22.75 7.22 -12.60
CA ARG A 443 22.85 8.43 -13.44
C ARG A 443 24.13 9.22 -13.18
N LYS A 444 24.52 9.39 -11.92
CA LYS A 444 25.77 10.08 -11.55
C LYS A 444 27.02 9.28 -11.92
N GLY A 445 26.88 8.00 -12.23
CA GLY A 445 27.97 7.10 -12.59
C GLY A 445 28.86 6.71 -11.42
N LYS A 446 28.48 7.08 -10.18
CA LYS A 446 29.22 6.76 -8.96
C LYS A 446 28.23 6.41 -7.85
N VAL A 447 28.31 5.17 -7.38
CA VAL A 447 27.48 4.63 -6.30
C VAL A 447 28.23 4.76 -4.96
N THR A 448 27.57 5.26 -3.92
CA THR A 448 28.18 5.49 -2.59
C THR A 448 27.81 4.46 -1.55
N ARG A 449 27.00 3.46 -1.92
CA ARG A 449 26.54 2.35 -1.06
C ARG A 449 27.68 1.47 -0.56
N ASN A 450 27.40 0.69 0.48
CA ASN A 450 28.36 -0.23 1.08
C ASN A 450 28.07 -1.70 0.77
N VAL A 451 26.83 -2.05 0.42
CA VAL A 451 26.45 -3.45 0.16
C VAL A 451 25.91 -3.58 -1.26
N PHE A 452 26.50 -4.47 -2.07
CA PHE A 452 26.16 -4.66 -3.48
C PHE A 452 25.61 -6.07 -3.75
N LEU A 453 24.55 -6.16 -4.56
CA LEU A 453 23.95 -7.42 -5.00
C LEU A 453 24.43 -7.80 -6.40
N CYS A 454 24.98 -9.00 -6.54
CA CYS A 454 25.48 -9.55 -7.80
C CYS A 454 24.77 -10.84 -8.17
N TYR A 455 24.22 -10.90 -9.38
CA TYR A 455 23.62 -12.12 -9.94
C TYR A 455 24.62 -12.89 -10.80
N MET A 456 24.76 -14.18 -10.51
CA MET A 456 25.67 -15.11 -11.19
C MET A 456 24.89 -15.97 -12.19
N CYS A 457 25.01 -15.66 -13.49
CA CYS A 457 24.26 -16.32 -14.56
C CYS A 457 25.17 -17.15 -15.46
N GLY A 458 24.76 -18.35 -15.86
CA GLY A 458 25.60 -19.24 -16.66
C GLY A 458 25.10 -20.67 -16.78
N ALA A 459 25.61 -21.41 -17.76
CA ALA A 459 25.18 -22.78 -18.01
C ALA A 459 25.46 -23.72 -16.81
N ALA A 460 24.74 -24.84 -16.72
CA ALA A 460 25.05 -25.88 -15.75
C ALA A 460 26.50 -26.38 -15.94
N GLY A 461 27.25 -26.54 -14.86
CA GLY A 461 28.66 -26.93 -14.92
C GLY A 461 29.66 -25.81 -15.29
N SER A 462 29.21 -24.56 -15.50
CA SER A 462 30.08 -23.43 -15.85
C SER A 462 30.93 -22.86 -14.71
N GLY A 463 31.01 -23.53 -13.55
CA GLY A 463 31.88 -23.09 -12.44
C GLY A 463 31.32 -22.01 -11.49
N LYS A 464 30.05 -21.59 -11.65
CA LYS A 464 29.39 -20.59 -10.76
C LYS A 464 29.53 -20.90 -9.28
N THR A 465 29.10 -22.09 -8.84
CA THR A 465 29.14 -22.49 -7.43
C THR A 465 30.56 -22.51 -6.87
N SER A 466 31.57 -22.88 -7.69
CA SER A 466 32.98 -22.84 -7.29
C SER A 466 33.45 -21.41 -7.02
N LEU A 467 33.01 -20.43 -7.81
CA LEU A 467 33.29 -19.01 -7.56
C LEU A 467 32.64 -18.51 -6.26
N LEU A 468 31.38 -18.86 -6.00
CA LEU A 468 30.70 -18.49 -4.75
C LEU A 468 31.45 -19.06 -3.53
N ARG A 469 31.83 -20.35 -3.59
CA ARG A 469 32.58 -21.01 -2.51
C ARG A 469 33.94 -20.36 -2.28
N ALA A 470 34.67 -20.07 -3.36
CA ALA A 470 35.96 -19.39 -3.27
C ALA A 470 35.83 -18.01 -2.62
N PHE A 471 34.76 -17.26 -2.94
CA PHE A 471 34.50 -15.95 -2.34
C PHE A 471 34.25 -16.03 -0.83
N ALA A 472 33.56 -17.07 -0.37
CA ALA A 472 33.33 -17.35 1.05
C ALA A 472 34.53 -18.05 1.75
N GLY A 473 35.69 -18.14 1.11
CA GLY A 473 36.90 -18.76 1.67
C GLY A 473 36.82 -20.30 1.79
N LYS A 474 35.88 -20.96 1.12
CA LYS A 474 35.68 -22.40 1.22
C LYS A 474 36.56 -23.16 0.21
N PRO A 475 37.05 -24.36 0.56
CA PRO A 475 37.91 -25.13 -0.34
C PRO A 475 37.17 -25.58 -1.61
N PHE A 476 37.95 -25.74 -2.68
CA PHE A 476 37.49 -26.30 -3.94
C PHE A 476 36.98 -27.73 -3.76
N SER A 477 35.89 -28.07 -4.45
CA SER A 477 35.31 -29.43 -4.44
C SER A 477 35.31 -29.97 -5.87
N GLU A 478 35.86 -31.17 -6.05
CA GLU A 478 35.81 -31.87 -7.35
C GLU A 478 34.42 -32.45 -7.66
N LYS A 479 33.58 -32.61 -6.64
CA LYS A 479 32.25 -33.20 -6.78
C LYS A 479 31.28 -32.17 -7.34
N TYR A 480 30.73 -32.46 -8.52
CA TYR A 480 29.67 -31.65 -9.12
C TYR A 480 28.32 -31.92 -8.45
N GLU A 481 27.68 -30.85 -7.96
CA GLU A 481 26.33 -30.90 -7.43
C GLU A 481 25.47 -29.86 -8.16
N THR A 482 24.31 -30.28 -8.65
CA THR A 482 23.41 -29.39 -9.38
C THR A 482 22.69 -28.44 -8.43
N THR A 483 22.73 -27.14 -8.73
CA THR A 483 22.03 -26.08 -7.99
C THR A 483 20.51 -26.24 -8.11
N LYS A 484 19.85 -26.68 -7.02
CA LYS A 484 18.39 -26.91 -6.97
C LYS A 484 17.59 -25.70 -6.46
N LYS A 485 18.20 -24.91 -5.57
CA LYS A 485 17.62 -23.73 -4.93
C LYS A 485 18.56 -22.54 -5.15
N MET A 486 18.08 -21.33 -4.86
CA MET A 486 18.91 -20.14 -4.83
C MET A 486 19.98 -20.29 -3.73
N ASN A 487 21.24 -20.04 -4.08
CA ASN A 487 22.36 -19.99 -3.14
C ASN A 487 22.86 -18.55 -3.07
N SER A 488 23.05 -18.04 -1.85
CA SER A 488 23.61 -16.70 -1.61
C SER A 488 24.85 -16.84 -0.75
N VAL A 489 25.92 -16.11 -1.10
CA VAL A 489 27.11 -15.97 -0.26
C VAL A 489 27.48 -14.49 -0.13
N VAL A 490 28.14 -14.13 0.95
CA VAL A 490 28.57 -12.77 1.23
C VAL A 490 29.97 -12.75 1.83
N ASN A 491 30.75 -11.75 1.46
CA ASN A 491 32.03 -11.44 2.07
C ASN A 491 32.34 -9.94 1.85
N SER A 492 33.32 -9.41 2.56
CA SER A 492 33.83 -8.07 2.31
C SER A 492 34.94 -8.05 1.24
N VAL A 493 35.05 -6.90 0.58
CA VAL A 493 36.01 -6.58 -0.49
C VAL A 493 36.54 -5.18 -0.21
N ASP A 494 37.86 -5.05 -0.07
CA ASP A 494 38.51 -3.76 0.09
C ASP A 494 38.66 -3.05 -1.25
N ILE A 495 38.09 -1.85 -1.37
CA ILE A 495 38.24 -0.96 -2.54
C ILE A 495 38.68 0.42 -2.06
N ASP A 496 39.81 0.90 -2.58
CA ASP A 496 40.38 2.22 -2.28
C ASP A 496 40.50 2.51 -0.77
N GLY A 497 40.78 1.48 0.04
CA GLY A 497 40.88 1.59 1.50
C GLY A 497 39.53 1.64 2.23
N SER A 498 38.42 1.39 1.53
CA SER A 498 37.09 1.24 2.13
C SER A 498 36.59 -0.19 2.00
N GLU A 499 36.09 -0.73 3.11
CA GLU A 499 35.48 -2.06 3.13
C GLU A 499 34.07 -1.99 2.53
N LYS A 500 33.77 -2.89 1.58
CA LYS A 500 32.47 -3.04 0.93
C LYS A 500 32.00 -4.48 1.01
N TYR A 501 30.70 -4.72 1.16
CA TYR A 501 30.13 -6.06 1.16
C TYR A 501 29.56 -6.41 -0.22
N LEU A 502 29.91 -7.58 -0.72
CA LEU A 502 29.39 -8.10 -1.99
C LEU A 502 28.56 -9.35 -1.71
N VAL A 503 27.32 -9.37 -2.19
CA VAL A 503 26.40 -10.52 -2.07
C VAL A 503 26.30 -11.18 -3.43
N LEU A 504 26.77 -12.42 -3.55
CA LEU A 504 26.69 -13.20 -4.79
C LEU A 504 25.51 -14.17 -4.71
N GLN A 505 24.60 -14.12 -5.70
CA GLN A 505 23.48 -15.04 -5.82
C GLN A 505 23.55 -15.89 -7.07
N GLU A 506 23.51 -17.21 -6.89
CA GLU A 506 23.36 -18.20 -7.95
C GLU A 506 21.94 -18.79 -7.91
N PHE A 507 21.32 -18.96 -9.08
CA PHE A 507 19.98 -19.51 -9.21
C PHE A 507 20.02 -20.95 -9.74
N GLY A 508 19.12 -21.80 -9.22
CA GLY A 508 18.81 -23.07 -9.87
C GLY A 508 18.06 -22.84 -11.19
N SER A 509 18.15 -23.78 -12.14
CA SER A 509 17.62 -23.62 -13.50
C SER A 509 16.15 -23.20 -13.59
N LYS A 510 15.29 -23.66 -12.67
CA LYS A 510 13.89 -23.25 -12.59
C LYS A 510 13.71 -21.78 -12.15
N TYR A 511 14.51 -21.34 -11.19
CA TYR A 511 14.41 -20.00 -10.60
C TYR A 511 15.13 -18.93 -11.42
N GLU A 512 16.17 -19.28 -12.19
CA GLU A 512 16.91 -18.34 -13.05
C GLU A 512 15.96 -17.65 -14.04
N ALA A 513 15.17 -18.43 -14.79
CA ALA A 513 14.21 -17.87 -15.73
C ALA A 513 13.11 -17.04 -15.04
N GLU A 514 12.63 -17.45 -13.87
CA GLU A 514 11.60 -16.70 -13.12
C GLU A 514 12.13 -15.35 -12.62
N THR A 515 13.35 -15.34 -12.07
CA THR A 515 14.01 -14.13 -11.58
C THR A 515 14.30 -13.17 -12.73
N LEU A 516 14.89 -13.66 -13.82
CA LEU A 516 15.29 -12.80 -14.95
C LEU A 516 14.11 -12.27 -15.78
N ARG A 517 12.94 -12.93 -15.73
CA ARG A 517 11.69 -12.42 -16.34
C ARG A 517 11.04 -11.29 -15.56
N ASN A 518 11.38 -11.12 -14.29
CA ASN A 518 10.70 -10.17 -13.41
C ASN A 518 11.57 -8.91 -13.24
N PRO A 519 11.18 -7.77 -13.86
CA PRO A 519 11.91 -6.51 -13.73
C PRO A 519 12.12 -6.10 -12.26
N ARG A 520 11.16 -6.42 -11.39
CA ARG A 520 11.26 -6.14 -9.94
C ARG A 520 12.37 -6.86 -9.22
N LYS A 521 12.78 -8.02 -9.72
CA LYS A 521 13.90 -8.78 -9.16
C LYS A 521 15.21 -8.35 -9.85
N THR A 522 15.21 -8.14 -11.16
CA THR A 522 16.42 -7.74 -11.89
C THR A 522 16.89 -6.33 -11.55
N ASP A 523 15.98 -5.39 -11.29
CA ASP A 523 16.32 -4.02 -10.91
C ASP A 523 17.06 -3.93 -9.56
N LEU A 524 16.90 -4.93 -8.69
CA LEU A 524 17.60 -5.02 -7.41
C LEU A 524 19.09 -5.33 -7.56
N ALA A 525 19.48 -6.00 -8.66
CA ALA A 525 20.86 -6.35 -8.92
C ALA A 525 21.68 -5.11 -9.26
N ASP A 526 22.81 -4.95 -8.58
CA ASP A 526 23.77 -3.88 -8.86
C ASP A 526 24.69 -4.27 -10.03
N VAL A 527 24.93 -5.57 -10.23
CA VAL A 527 25.74 -6.12 -11.32
C VAL A 527 25.28 -7.54 -11.71
N ILE A 528 25.37 -7.89 -12.99
CA ILE A 528 25.24 -9.27 -13.49
C ILE A 528 26.59 -9.77 -13.96
N VAL A 529 26.97 -10.95 -13.49
CA VAL A 529 28.18 -11.65 -13.92
C VAL A 529 27.77 -12.85 -14.77
N TYR A 530 28.12 -12.79 -16.06
CA TYR A 530 27.91 -13.90 -16.98
C TYR A 530 29.12 -14.84 -16.97
N VAL A 531 28.90 -16.05 -16.48
CA VAL A 531 29.93 -17.07 -16.28
C VAL A 531 29.82 -18.14 -17.35
N HIS A 532 30.91 -18.30 -18.11
CA HIS A 532 31.07 -19.39 -19.07
C HIS A 532 32.32 -20.22 -18.74
N ASP A 533 32.37 -21.42 -19.30
CA ASP A 533 33.47 -22.36 -19.15
C ASP A 533 34.34 -22.26 -20.41
N SER A 534 35.61 -21.86 -20.25
CA SER A 534 36.52 -21.68 -21.38
C SER A 534 36.81 -22.98 -22.14
N SER A 535 36.58 -24.14 -21.51
CA SER A 535 36.76 -25.46 -22.12
C SER A 535 35.49 -26.04 -22.76
N ASP A 536 34.31 -25.49 -22.46
CA ASP A 536 33.06 -25.92 -23.09
C ASP A 536 32.70 -25.02 -24.28
N THR A 537 32.58 -25.65 -25.45
CA THR A 537 32.23 -24.99 -26.71
C THR A 537 30.86 -24.31 -26.75
N ASN A 538 29.91 -24.67 -25.88
CA ASN A 538 28.53 -24.15 -25.93
C ASN A 538 28.18 -23.15 -24.81
N SER A 539 29.01 -23.08 -23.77
CA SER A 539 28.72 -22.31 -22.57
C SER A 539 28.55 -20.80 -22.82
N PHE A 540 29.31 -20.24 -23.78
CA PHE A 540 29.18 -18.82 -24.13
C PHE A 540 27.84 -18.48 -24.80
N SER A 541 27.36 -19.35 -25.70
CA SER A 541 26.10 -19.13 -26.41
C SER A 541 24.91 -19.12 -25.45
N TYR A 542 24.97 -19.88 -24.35
CA TYR A 542 23.96 -19.85 -23.29
C TYR A 542 23.80 -18.44 -22.69
N ILE A 543 24.91 -17.84 -22.25
CA ILE A 543 24.87 -16.51 -21.59
C ILE A 543 24.54 -15.38 -22.57
N SER A 544 24.97 -15.49 -23.83
CA SER A 544 24.60 -14.53 -24.90
C SER A 544 23.08 -14.55 -25.15
N ASN A 545 22.49 -15.75 -25.29
CA ASN A 545 21.06 -15.92 -25.51
C ASN A 545 20.25 -15.47 -24.29
N LEU A 546 20.67 -15.83 -23.07
CA LEU A 546 19.99 -15.46 -21.84
C LEU A 546 19.92 -13.94 -21.67
N ARG A 547 21.01 -13.22 -21.95
CA ARG A 547 21.01 -11.75 -21.92
C ARG A 547 20.03 -11.12 -22.92
N GLN A 548 20.04 -11.61 -24.16
CA GLN A 548 19.17 -11.09 -25.23
C GLN A 548 17.69 -11.40 -24.96
N GLN A 549 17.40 -12.62 -24.52
CA GLN A 549 16.04 -13.09 -24.24
C GLN A 549 15.32 -12.25 -23.18
N TYR A 550 16.04 -11.78 -22.16
CA TYR A 550 15.46 -11.06 -21.02
C TYR A 550 15.75 -9.54 -21.03
N SER A 551 16.34 -9.01 -22.10
CA SER A 551 16.61 -7.56 -22.26
C SER A 551 17.38 -6.94 -21.07
N LEU A 552 18.44 -7.60 -20.63
CA LEU A 552 19.20 -7.26 -19.41
C LEU A 552 20.26 -6.15 -19.62
N ASP A 553 20.26 -5.48 -20.77
CA ASP A 553 21.27 -4.46 -21.15
C ASP A 553 21.23 -3.19 -20.28
N HIS A 554 20.21 -3.02 -19.44
CA HIS A 554 20.07 -1.89 -18.50
C HIS A 554 20.84 -2.09 -17.18
N ILE A 555 21.49 -3.25 -16.99
CA ILE A 555 22.21 -3.61 -15.75
C ILE A 555 23.72 -3.72 -16.05
N PRO A 556 24.59 -3.13 -15.21
CA PRO A 556 26.04 -3.27 -15.34
C PRO A 556 26.46 -4.73 -15.40
N THR A 557 27.38 -5.06 -16.30
CA THR A 557 27.67 -6.44 -16.65
C THR A 557 29.18 -6.72 -16.70
N LEU A 558 29.58 -7.90 -16.20
CA LEU A 558 30.92 -8.46 -16.35
C LEU A 558 30.86 -9.88 -16.94
N PHE A 559 31.78 -10.22 -17.83
CA PHE A 559 31.93 -11.59 -18.35
C PHE A 559 33.12 -12.28 -17.70
N VAL A 560 32.96 -13.55 -17.32
CA VAL A 560 33.99 -14.36 -16.63
C VAL A 560 34.17 -15.70 -17.34
N ALA A 561 35.42 -16.01 -17.70
CA ALA A 561 35.85 -17.28 -18.28
C ALA A 561 36.44 -18.18 -17.18
N THR A 562 35.67 -19.16 -16.73
CA THR A 562 36.12 -20.11 -15.70
C THR A 562 36.86 -21.29 -16.32
N LYS A 563 37.61 -22.01 -15.48
CA LYS A 563 38.40 -23.19 -15.85
C LYS A 563 39.52 -22.87 -16.84
N SER A 564 40.18 -21.73 -16.62
CA SER A 564 41.35 -21.31 -17.42
C SER A 564 42.56 -22.24 -17.28
N ASP A 565 42.52 -23.20 -16.35
CA ASP A 565 43.48 -24.28 -16.20
C ASP A 565 43.31 -25.41 -17.23
N LEU A 566 42.19 -25.43 -17.95
CA LEU A 566 41.89 -26.39 -19.02
C LEU A 566 42.16 -25.78 -20.40
N ASP A 567 42.26 -26.64 -21.43
CA ASP A 567 42.48 -26.21 -22.80
C ASP A 567 41.35 -25.28 -23.29
N LEU A 568 41.74 -24.14 -23.85
CA LEU A 568 40.81 -23.15 -24.39
C LEU A 568 40.08 -23.71 -25.62
N ALA A 569 38.76 -23.83 -25.52
CA ALA A 569 37.91 -24.28 -26.60
C ALA A 569 37.37 -23.09 -27.41
N GLN A 570 37.31 -23.27 -28.73
CA GLN A 570 36.66 -22.30 -29.61
C GLN A 570 35.14 -22.33 -29.40
N GLN A 571 34.56 -21.18 -29.08
CA GLN A 571 33.15 -21.07 -28.73
C GLN A 571 32.26 -21.13 -29.98
N ARG A 572 31.19 -21.94 -29.94
CA ARG A 572 30.17 -22.10 -30.99
C ARG A 572 29.16 -20.97 -30.96
N HIS A 573 29.65 -19.77 -31.24
CA HIS A 573 28.89 -18.52 -31.28
C HIS A 573 29.30 -17.73 -32.53
N GLU A 574 28.46 -16.83 -33.01
CA GLU A 574 28.73 -16.02 -34.22
C GLU A 574 30.05 -15.24 -34.13
N VAL A 575 30.44 -14.86 -32.92
CA VAL A 575 31.72 -14.21 -32.59
C VAL A 575 32.32 -14.76 -31.31
N GLN A 576 33.65 -14.71 -31.19
CA GLN A 576 34.35 -15.10 -29.98
C GLN A 576 34.06 -14.15 -28.80
N PRO A 577 34.21 -14.61 -27.54
CA PRO A 577 33.81 -13.84 -26.35
C PRO A 577 34.44 -12.45 -26.21
N ASP A 578 35.72 -12.31 -26.57
CA ASP A 578 36.46 -11.05 -26.55
C ASP A 578 35.89 -10.03 -27.56
N VAL A 579 35.60 -10.49 -28.79
CA VAL A 579 35.00 -9.68 -29.85
C VAL A 579 33.57 -9.29 -29.46
N TYR A 580 32.80 -10.21 -28.88
CA TYR A 580 31.45 -9.94 -28.40
C TYR A 580 31.42 -8.82 -27.36
N CYS A 581 32.27 -8.90 -26.32
CA CYS A 581 32.32 -7.87 -25.28
C CYS A 581 32.73 -6.51 -25.85
N ARG A 582 33.73 -6.46 -26.74
CA ARG A 582 34.16 -5.20 -27.40
C ARG A 582 33.05 -4.56 -28.24
N ARG A 583 32.24 -5.36 -28.96
CA ARG A 583 31.08 -4.85 -29.72
C ARG A 583 30.03 -4.19 -28.84
N LEU A 584 30.00 -4.54 -27.56
CA LEU A 584 29.09 -4.00 -26.56
C LEU A 584 29.71 -2.86 -25.74
N GLY A 585 30.95 -2.47 -26.03
CA GLY A 585 31.67 -1.47 -25.24
C GLY A 585 32.10 -1.97 -23.85
N LEU A 586 32.18 -3.30 -23.64
CA LEU A 586 32.54 -3.92 -22.36
C LEU A 586 34.00 -4.41 -22.35
N GLN A 587 34.53 -4.61 -21.14
CA GLN A 587 35.82 -5.28 -20.96
C GLN A 587 35.76 -6.74 -21.44
N VAL A 588 36.89 -7.26 -21.92
CA VAL A 588 37.01 -8.67 -22.32
C VAL A 588 36.80 -9.59 -21.11
N PRO A 589 36.39 -10.86 -21.32
CA PRO A 589 36.12 -11.76 -20.21
C PRO A 589 37.32 -11.96 -19.27
N VAL A 590 37.09 -11.88 -17.96
CA VAL A 590 38.10 -12.15 -16.93
C VAL A 590 38.32 -13.66 -16.83
N ALA A 591 39.53 -14.13 -17.10
CA ALA A 591 39.87 -15.55 -17.03
C ALA A 591 40.26 -15.97 -15.60
N VAL A 592 39.63 -17.02 -15.09
CA VAL A 592 39.82 -17.50 -13.71
C VAL A 592 39.85 -19.03 -13.62
N SER A 593 40.64 -19.54 -12.68
CA SER A 593 40.60 -20.93 -12.24
C SER A 593 40.58 -21.00 -10.71
N VAL A 594 39.43 -21.40 -10.18
CA VAL A 594 39.27 -21.67 -8.74
C VAL A 594 40.14 -22.85 -8.32
N LYS A 595 40.35 -23.84 -9.20
CA LYS A 595 41.14 -25.04 -8.90
C LYS A 595 42.61 -24.71 -8.64
N THR A 596 43.18 -23.81 -9.43
CA THR A 596 44.60 -23.40 -9.31
C THR A 596 44.78 -22.11 -8.51
N GLY A 597 43.70 -21.52 -7.97
CA GLY A 597 43.73 -20.24 -7.24
C GLY A 597 43.98 -19.00 -8.11
N GLN A 598 43.92 -19.11 -9.43
CA GLN A 598 44.08 -17.98 -10.34
C GLN A 598 42.77 -17.19 -10.41
N MET A 599 42.59 -16.20 -9.53
CA MET A 599 41.32 -15.47 -9.39
C MET A 599 41.27 -14.11 -10.09
N ALA A 600 42.41 -13.59 -10.56
CA ALA A 600 42.51 -12.34 -11.33
C ALA A 600 41.74 -11.15 -10.71
N ASP A 601 41.72 -11.05 -9.38
CA ASP A 601 40.99 -10.05 -8.60
C ASP A 601 39.53 -9.87 -9.03
N VAL A 602 38.88 -10.95 -9.48
CA VAL A 602 37.53 -10.91 -10.06
C VAL A 602 36.50 -10.28 -9.12
N PHE A 603 36.59 -10.50 -7.80
CA PHE A 603 35.66 -9.92 -6.83
C PHE A 603 35.85 -8.41 -6.67
N HIS A 604 37.10 -7.93 -6.72
CA HIS A 604 37.40 -6.50 -6.78
C HIS A 604 36.86 -5.88 -8.07
N ALA A 605 37.00 -6.56 -9.22
CA ALA A 605 36.44 -6.11 -10.49
C ALA A 605 34.90 -6.01 -10.46
N ILE A 606 34.21 -7.01 -9.89
CA ILE A 606 32.75 -7.02 -9.73
C ILE A 606 32.29 -5.82 -8.90
N CYS A 607 32.93 -5.59 -7.75
CA CYS A 607 32.57 -4.49 -6.86
C CYS A 607 32.92 -3.12 -7.47
N SER A 608 34.03 -3.00 -8.21
CA SER A 608 34.37 -1.80 -8.99
C SER A 608 33.34 -1.47 -10.07
N VAL A 609 32.80 -2.49 -10.77
CA VAL A 609 31.69 -2.33 -11.72
C VAL A 609 30.41 -1.86 -11.03
N ALA A 610 30.07 -2.42 -9.86
CA ALA A 610 28.91 -2.00 -9.09
C ALA A 610 29.04 -0.53 -8.61
N MET A 611 30.25 -0.09 -8.26
CA MET A 611 30.53 1.28 -7.85
C MET A 611 30.52 2.28 -9.02
N ASN A 612 30.90 1.84 -10.23
CA ASN A 612 31.03 2.67 -11.43
C ASN A 612 30.22 2.07 -12.60
N PRO A 613 28.88 2.07 -12.53
CA PRO A 613 28.03 1.27 -13.42
C PRO A 613 28.09 1.67 -14.89
N ASN A 614 28.30 2.95 -15.21
CA ASN A 614 28.15 3.47 -16.57
C ASN A 614 29.16 2.93 -17.58
N SER A 615 30.38 2.58 -17.13
CA SER A 615 31.41 2.01 -17.99
C SER A 615 31.18 0.53 -18.32
N ALA A 616 30.24 -0.12 -17.63
CA ALA A 616 29.96 -1.55 -17.75
C ALA A 616 28.53 -1.84 -18.25
N LEU A 617 27.83 -0.84 -18.79
CA LEU A 617 26.53 -1.02 -19.42
C LEU A 617 26.69 -1.48 -20.88
N PRO A 618 26.06 -2.60 -21.29
CA PRO A 618 26.09 -3.03 -22.68
C PRO A 618 25.53 -1.99 -23.65
N GLY A 619 26.37 -1.54 -24.59
CA GLY A 619 26.04 -0.52 -25.58
C GLY A 619 26.40 0.91 -25.19
N GLY A 620 27.07 1.12 -24.05
CA GLY A 620 27.56 2.43 -23.59
C GLY A 620 26.46 3.39 -23.08
N SER A 621 26.85 4.61 -22.72
CA SER A 621 25.95 5.64 -22.16
C SER A 621 24.82 6.07 -23.10
N ASP A 622 24.95 5.82 -24.41
CA ASP A 622 24.01 6.28 -25.44
C ASP A 622 22.65 5.53 -25.43
N ARG A 623 22.58 4.34 -24.82
CA ARG A 623 21.31 3.62 -24.59
C ARG A 623 20.62 3.96 -23.27
N ALA A 624 21.26 4.73 -22.38
CA ALA A 624 20.74 5.10 -21.06
C ALA A 624 19.83 6.34 -21.08
N MET A 625 19.24 6.70 -22.23
CA MET A 625 18.33 7.84 -22.32
C MET A 625 16.93 7.47 -21.81
N THR A 626 16.63 7.95 -20.60
CA THR A 626 15.29 8.07 -20.01
C THR A 626 14.33 8.84 -20.95
N ALA A 627 13.02 8.68 -20.78
CA ALA A 627 12.01 9.42 -21.55
C ALA A 627 12.27 10.95 -21.56
N ALA A 628 12.76 11.50 -20.45
CA ALA A 628 13.14 12.91 -20.34
C ALA A 628 14.42 13.30 -21.14
N ALA A 629 15.40 12.39 -21.29
CA ALA A 629 16.52 12.60 -22.21
C ALA A 629 16.10 12.49 -23.69
N ARG A 630 15.11 11.64 -24.01
CA ARG A 630 14.50 11.53 -25.35
C ARG A 630 13.71 12.78 -25.73
N ILE A 631 12.91 13.30 -24.79
CA ILE A 631 12.20 14.58 -24.95
C ILE A 631 13.18 15.72 -25.29
N ARG A 632 14.36 15.77 -24.65
CA ARG A 632 15.43 16.73 -24.99
C ARG A 632 16.06 16.50 -26.36
N MET A 633 16.16 15.24 -26.82
CA MET A 633 16.75 14.90 -28.13
C MET A 633 15.84 15.27 -29.31
N TYR A 634 14.52 15.21 -29.13
CA TYR A 634 13.55 15.52 -30.19
C TYR A 634 13.33 17.02 -30.43
N VAL A 635 13.94 17.88 -29.62
CA VAL A 635 13.90 19.34 -29.79
C VAL A 635 15.33 19.83 -30.03
N LYS A 636 15.76 19.86 -31.30
CA LYS A 636 16.89 20.72 -31.68
C LYS A 636 16.45 22.18 -31.56
N PRO A 637 17.18 23.05 -30.84
CA PRO A 637 16.87 24.48 -30.79
C PRO A 637 17.00 25.21 -32.14
N ASP A 638 17.59 24.59 -33.18
CA ASP A 638 18.08 25.33 -34.35
C ASP A 638 17.47 24.91 -35.72
N ALA A 639 16.33 24.21 -35.76
CA ALA A 639 15.73 23.78 -37.05
C ALA A 639 14.57 24.66 -37.56
N TYR A 640 13.98 25.51 -36.71
CA TYR A 640 12.91 26.42 -37.12
C TYR A 640 13.24 27.80 -36.57
N GLY A 641 13.49 28.75 -37.48
CA GLY A 641 13.93 30.10 -37.16
C GLY A 641 12.99 30.83 -36.18
N PRO A 642 13.44 31.93 -35.58
CA PRO A 642 12.69 32.64 -34.56
C PRO A 642 11.37 33.16 -35.16
N GLN A 643 10.28 32.43 -34.95
CA GLN A 643 8.94 32.99 -35.08
C GLN A 643 8.62 33.68 -33.75
N GLN A 644 8.20 34.93 -33.90
CA GLN A 644 8.00 35.93 -32.85
C GLN A 644 7.40 35.31 -31.58
N ALA A 645 8.10 35.50 -30.46
CA ALA A 645 7.46 35.41 -29.17
C ALA A 645 6.26 36.37 -29.21
N ASP A 646 5.05 35.85 -29.04
CA ASP A 646 3.83 36.64 -28.83
C ASP A 646 4.04 37.50 -27.58
N SER A 647 4.58 38.70 -27.79
CA SER A 647 4.91 39.69 -26.77
C SER A 647 3.74 40.60 -26.43
N ASN A 648 2.51 40.26 -26.86
CA ASN A 648 1.34 41.11 -26.68
C ASN A 648 0.19 40.37 -25.98
N GLY A 649 0.26 40.32 -24.65
CA GLY A 649 -0.87 40.02 -23.80
C GLY A 649 -0.38 39.71 -22.39
N ALA A 650 -0.70 40.56 -21.42
CA ALA A 650 -0.64 40.13 -20.02
C ALA A 650 -1.71 39.04 -19.81
N PRO A 651 -1.50 38.08 -18.88
CA PRO A 651 -2.59 37.21 -18.46
C PRO A 651 -3.76 38.09 -17.98
N PRO A 652 -5.02 37.70 -18.22
CA PRO A 652 -6.17 38.46 -17.76
C PRO A 652 -6.07 38.74 -16.25
N GLU A 653 -6.08 40.02 -15.83
CA GLU A 653 -5.93 40.41 -14.42
C GLU A 653 -7.06 39.85 -13.51
N ASP A 654 -8.15 39.36 -14.10
CA ASP A 654 -9.34 38.83 -13.46
C ASP A 654 -9.33 37.29 -13.24
N GLY A 655 -8.29 36.58 -13.70
CA GLY A 655 -8.22 35.11 -13.57
C GLY A 655 -9.25 34.37 -14.41
N ARG A 656 -9.82 35.02 -15.45
CA ARG A 656 -10.85 34.47 -16.34
C ARG A 656 -10.33 33.27 -17.15
N LYS A 657 -11.14 32.22 -17.24
CA LYS A 657 -10.83 31.00 -18.01
C LYS A 657 -11.30 31.16 -19.46
N MET A 658 -10.41 30.88 -20.41
CA MET A 658 -10.68 30.94 -21.85
C MET A 658 -10.46 29.57 -22.50
N LEU A 659 -11.26 29.23 -23.52
CA LEU A 659 -11.17 27.99 -24.29
C LEU A 659 -11.17 28.28 -25.80
N ASP A 660 -10.13 27.80 -26.48
CA ASP A 660 -10.09 27.70 -27.94
C ASP A 660 -10.28 26.24 -28.33
N LEU A 661 -11.34 25.94 -29.08
CA LEU A 661 -11.72 24.60 -29.51
C LEU A 661 -11.76 24.55 -31.03
N VAL A 662 -10.97 23.68 -31.66
CA VAL A 662 -10.93 23.54 -33.13
C VAL A 662 -11.49 22.18 -33.52
N PHE A 663 -12.49 22.15 -34.40
CA PHE A 663 -12.94 20.94 -35.06
C PHE A 663 -12.13 20.72 -36.34
N VAL A 664 -11.47 19.58 -36.44
CA VAL A 664 -10.86 19.11 -37.69
C VAL A 664 -11.77 18.02 -38.25
N GLN A 665 -12.49 18.36 -39.32
CA GLN A 665 -13.60 17.56 -39.83
C GLN A 665 -13.26 16.98 -41.19
N ASP A 666 -13.25 15.65 -41.26
CA ASP A 666 -13.24 14.91 -42.51
C ASP A 666 -14.54 15.19 -43.31
N CYS A 667 -14.39 15.47 -44.61
CA CYS A 667 -15.46 15.78 -45.55
C CYS A 667 -15.53 14.80 -46.74
N THR A 668 -14.93 13.62 -46.64
CA THR A 668 -15.08 12.55 -47.64
C THR A 668 -16.46 11.87 -47.55
N GLY A 669 -16.78 11.05 -48.56
CA GLY A 669 -18.14 10.56 -48.80
C GLY A 669 -18.79 9.82 -47.62
N SER A 670 -18.03 9.15 -46.76
CA SER A 670 -18.52 8.39 -45.60
C SER A 670 -18.94 9.27 -44.41
N GLN A 671 -18.49 10.52 -44.36
CA GLN A 671 -18.66 11.39 -43.19
C GLN A 671 -20.00 12.13 -43.10
N GLY A 672 -20.91 11.92 -44.05
CA GLY A 672 -22.16 12.70 -44.14
C GLY A 672 -23.02 12.69 -42.88
N SER A 673 -23.09 11.57 -42.15
CA SER A 673 -23.84 11.46 -40.90
C SER A 673 -23.20 12.25 -39.75
N TYR A 674 -21.87 12.24 -39.65
CA TYR A 674 -21.13 12.99 -38.63
C TYR A 674 -21.16 14.49 -38.90
N ILE A 675 -21.02 14.93 -40.15
CA ILE A 675 -21.19 16.35 -40.54
C ILE A 675 -22.60 16.83 -40.19
N SER A 676 -23.63 16.03 -40.52
CA SER A 676 -25.03 16.36 -40.21
C SER A 676 -25.29 16.45 -38.71
N SER A 677 -24.73 15.53 -37.93
CA SER A 677 -24.86 15.52 -36.46
C SER A 677 -24.12 16.70 -35.83
N ALA A 678 -22.87 16.96 -36.24
CA ALA A 678 -22.09 18.10 -35.78
C ALA A 678 -22.80 19.42 -36.09
N THR A 679 -23.34 19.58 -37.30
CA THR A 679 -24.09 20.79 -37.70
C THR A 679 -25.34 20.98 -36.83
N ARG A 680 -26.13 19.92 -36.61
CA ARG A 680 -27.36 19.99 -35.81
C ARG A 680 -27.10 20.36 -34.35
N ASN A 681 -26.01 19.84 -33.79
CA ASN A 681 -25.78 19.87 -32.35
C ASN A 681 -24.73 20.90 -31.91
N ILE A 682 -24.10 21.65 -32.82
CA ILE A 682 -23.03 22.60 -32.47
C ILE A 682 -23.51 23.65 -31.46
N GLU A 683 -24.74 24.15 -31.61
CA GLU A 683 -25.35 25.10 -30.67
C GLU A 683 -25.53 24.48 -29.28
N GLU A 684 -26.01 23.23 -29.22
CA GLU A 684 -26.16 22.47 -27.97
C GLU A 684 -24.82 22.20 -27.29
N ILE A 685 -23.78 21.82 -28.05
CA ILE A 685 -22.42 21.63 -27.54
C ILE A 685 -21.92 22.92 -26.89
N CYS A 686 -22.05 24.06 -27.58
CA CYS A 686 -21.63 25.36 -27.05
C CYS A 686 -22.40 25.74 -25.79
N ASN A 687 -23.72 25.54 -25.81
CA ASN A 687 -24.59 25.85 -24.67
C ASN A 687 -24.23 24.98 -23.47
N HIS A 688 -24.02 23.66 -23.63
CA HIS A 688 -23.62 22.77 -22.53
C HIS A 688 -22.23 23.12 -21.97
N ILE A 689 -21.26 23.50 -22.81
CA ILE A 689 -19.95 23.98 -22.34
C ILE A 689 -20.12 25.26 -21.51
N TYR A 690 -21.00 26.17 -21.92
CA TYR A 690 -21.27 27.41 -21.18
C TYR A 690 -22.04 27.15 -19.87
N GLU A 691 -23.11 26.37 -19.93
CA GLU A 691 -23.95 25.99 -18.78
C GLU A 691 -23.20 25.18 -17.72
N SER A 692 -22.07 24.56 -18.09
CA SER A 692 -21.18 23.90 -17.13
C SER A 692 -20.64 24.82 -16.03
N GLY A 693 -20.71 26.15 -16.22
CA GLY A 693 -20.22 27.16 -15.27
C GLY A 693 -18.69 27.31 -15.24
N LYS A 694 -17.96 26.63 -16.14
CA LYS A 694 -16.49 26.71 -16.21
C LYS A 694 -15.99 27.98 -16.91
N LEU A 695 -16.80 28.58 -17.78
CA LEU A 695 -16.50 29.81 -18.52
C LEU A 695 -17.39 30.95 -17.98
N GLN A 696 -16.85 32.18 -17.93
CA GLN A 696 -17.54 33.31 -17.28
C GLN A 696 -18.40 34.11 -18.26
N SER A 697 -18.01 34.15 -19.53
CA SER A 697 -18.73 34.84 -20.61
C SER A 697 -18.69 34.03 -21.89
N ARG A 698 -19.67 34.25 -22.79
CA ARG A 698 -19.73 33.55 -24.09
C ARG A 698 -18.52 33.84 -24.97
N GLU A 699 -17.88 35.00 -24.81
CA GLU A 699 -16.65 35.37 -25.52
C GLU A 699 -15.42 34.57 -25.07
N ASP A 700 -15.51 33.85 -23.94
CA ASP A 700 -14.44 32.96 -23.49
C ASP A 700 -14.27 31.73 -24.35
N LEU A 701 -15.33 31.33 -25.05
CA LEU A 701 -15.32 30.23 -25.99
C LEU A 701 -15.11 30.76 -27.42
N ARG A 702 -14.06 30.28 -28.08
CA ARG A 702 -13.90 30.42 -29.54
C ARG A 702 -13.88 29.05 -30.17
N ILE A 703 -14.61 28.91 -31.28
CA ILE A 703 -14.64 27.68 -32.05
C ILE A 703 -13.99 27.92 -33.41
N GLY A 704 -13.04 27.04 -33.75
CA GLY A 704 -12.43 26.96 -35.05
C GLY A 704 -12.92 25.74 -35.83
N LEU A 705 -12.86 25.82 -37.16
CA LEU A 705 -13.20 24.70 -38.05
C LEU A 705 -12.17 24.60 -39.17
N VAL A 706 -11.59 23.40 -39.31
CA VAL A 706 -10.74 23.01 -40.44
C VAL A 706 -11.37 21.78 -41.08
N ALA A 707 -11.83 21.93 -42.32
CA ALA A 707 -12.36 20.81 -43.10
C ALA A 707 -11.29 20.27 -44.04
N TYR A 708 -11.23 18.96 -44.26
CA TYR A 708 -10.28 18.35 -45.20
C TYR A 708 -10.90 17.22 -46.03
N ARG A 709 -10.21 16.85 -47.10
CA ARG A 709 -10.58 15.81 -48.08
C ARG A 709 -9.30 15.10 -48.56
N ASP A 710 -9.39 14.30 -49.62
CA ASP A 710 -8.23 13.66 -50.25
C ASP A 710 -7.29 14.64 -50.97
N HIS A 711 -6.03 14.23 -51.14
CA HIS A 711 -5.11 14.88 -52.05
C HIS A 711 -5.49 14.63 -53.53
N PRO A 712 -5.10 15.52 -54.47
CA PRO A 712 -5.18 15.21 -55.90
C PRO A 712 -4.29 14.01 -56.27
N PRO A 713 -4.71 13.11 -57.19
CA PRO A 713 -5.87 13.24 -58.08
C PRO A 713 -7.22 12.72 -57.55
N GLN A 714 -7.30 12.21 -56.32
CA GLN A 714 -8.52 11.60 -55.76
C GLN A 714 -9.62 12.63 -55.50
N ASP A 715 -9.26 13.85 -55.07
CA ASP A 715 -10.15 15.01 -55.01
C ASP A 715 -9.46 16.26 -55.60
N HIS A 716 -10.23 17.07 -56.33
CA HIS A 716 -9.76 18.30 -56.99
C HIS A 716 -10.44 19.58 -56.46
N THR A 717 -11.29 19.46 -55.44
CA THR A 717 -12.05 20.58 -54.89
C THR A 717 -11.22 21.42 -53.92
N TYR A 718 -10.71 20.81 -52.85
CA TYR A 718 -9.78 21.40 -51.89
C TYR A 718 -9.17 20.28 -51.04
N VAL A 719 -7.92 20.44 -50.61
CA VAL A 719 -7.28 19.54 -49.63
C VAL A 719 -7.70 19.94 -48.22
N THR A 720 -7.58 21.22 -47.88
CA THR A 720 -8.03 21.79 -46.60
C THR A 720 -8.82 23.08 -46.81
N LYS A 721 -9.73 23.38 -45.87
CA LYS A 721 -10.49 24.64 -45.75
C LYS A 721 -10.46 25.08 -44.31
N ASN A 722 -9.80 26.21 -44.05
CA ASN A 722 -9.67 26.81 -42.74
C ASN A 722 -10.66 27.98 -42.60
N PHE A 723 -11.58 27.90 -41.64
CA PHE A 723 -12.61 28.92 -41.40
C PHE A 723 -12.22 29.91 -40.28
N GLY A 724 -11.04 29.77 -39.69
CA GLY A 724 -10.59 30.60 -38.57
C GLY A 724 -11.37 30.36 -37.27
N PHE A 725 -11.07 31.15 -36.23
CA PHE A 725 -11.81 31.15 -34.97
C PHE A 725 -12.99 32.12 -35.01
N SER A 726 -14.12 31.74 -34.43
CA SER A 726 -15.25 32.64 -34.16
C SER A 726 -15.84 32.39 -32.77
N SER A 727 -16.29 33.47 -32.12
CA SER A 727 -17.12 33.41 -30.91
C SER A 727 -18.63 33.49 -31.24
N ASP A 728 -18.99 33.75 -32.51
CA ASP A 728 -20.38 33.73 -32.97
C ASP A 728 -20.76 32.30 -33.40
N ILE A 729 -21.52 31.62 -32.56
CA ILE A 729 -21.98 30.25 -32.77
C ILE A 729 -22.81 30.15 -34.07
N SER A 730 -23.56 31.19 -34.43
CA SER A 730 -24.37 31.22 -35.65
C SER A 730 -23.48 31.17 -36.91
N GLN A 731 -22.32 31.85 -36.85
CA GLN A 731 -21.32 31.81 -37.90
C GLN A 731 -20.68 30.42 -38.00
N VAL A 732 -20.34 29.80 -36.87
CA VAL A 732 -19.80 28.42 -36.82
C VAL A 732 -20.81 27.42 -37.39
N HIS A 733 -22.10 27.54 -37.02
CA HIS A 733 -23.18 26.73 -37.57
C HIS A 733 -23.29 26.93 -39.09
N SER A 734 -23.20 28.17 -39.58
CA SER A 734 -23.19 28.47 -41.03
C SER A 734 -21.98 27.86 -41.74
N HIS A 735 -20.80 27.85 -41.12
CA HIS A 735 -19.60 27.23 -41.69
C HIS A 735 -19.78 25.70 -41.79
N LEU A 736 -20.24 25.04 -40.73
CA LEU A 736 -20.54 23.60 -40.74
C LEU A 736 -21.63 23.25 -41.76
N SER A 737 -22.70 24.05 -41.84
CA SER A 737 -23.80 23.87 -42.81
C SER A 737 -23.34 23.99 -44.27
N SER A 738 -22.20 24.66 -44.52
CA SER A 738 -21.62 24.78 -45.86
C SER A 738 -20.82 23.54 -46.28
N LEU A 739 -20.48 22.66 -45.34
CA LEU A 739 -19.77 21.42 -45.61
C LEU A 739 -20.75 20.37 -46.15
N TYR A 740 -20.27 19.60 -47.11
CA TYR A 740 -20.98 18.43 -47.61
C TYR A 740 -19.96 17.31 -47.81
N ALA A 741 -20.37 16.08 -47.51
CA ALA A 741 -19.59 14.89 -47.79
C ALA A 741 -19.60 14.63 -49.31
N SER A 742 -18.43 14.62 -49.93
CA SER A 742 -18.29 14.15 -51.32
C SER A 742 -16.85 13.73 -51.60
N GLY A 743 -16.63 13.08 -52.73
CA GLY A 743 -15.30 12.54 -53.06
C GLY A 743 -15.00 11.24 -52.30
N GLY A 744 -13.76 10.78 -52.44
CA GLY A 744 -13.25 9.52 -51.91
C GLY A 744 -12.52 8.70 -52.99
N GLY A 745 -11.22 8.48 -52.80
CA GLY A 745 -10.46 7.37 -53.39
C GLY A 745 -10.12 6.32 -52.31
N ASP A 746 -9.73 5.09 -52.68
CA ASP A 746 -9.24 4.11 -51.69
C ASP A 746 -8.13 4.76 -50.83
N GLY A 747 -8.18 4.55 -49.50
CA GLY A 747 -7.66 5.49 -48.49
C GLY A 747 -6.13 5.58 -48.35
N PRO A 748 -5.61 5.78 -47.12
CA PRO A 748 -5.50 7.05 -46.37
C PRO A 748 -5.95 8.40 -46.98
N GLU A 749 -6.10 9.43 -46.14
CA GLU A 749 -6.56 10.80 -46.52
C GLU A 749 -5.61 11.93 -46.06
N ALA A 750 -5.92 13.21 -46.38
CA ALA A 750 -5.09 14.40 -46.07
C ALA A 750 -5.13 14.88 -44.60
N VAL A 751 -5.19 13.95 -43.64
CA VAL A 751 -5.24 14.24 -42.20
C VAL A 751 -4.03 15.07 -41.76
N THR A 752 -2.84 14.76 -42.28
CA THR A 752 -1.60 15.48 -41.96
C THR A 752 -1.68 16.96 -42.35
N ALA A 753 -2.26 17.27 -43.51
CA ALA A 753 -2.48 18.64 -43.97
C ALA A 753 -3.44 19.39 -43.03
N ALA A 754 -4.51 18.72 -42.61
CA ALA A 754 -5.52 19.28 -41.72
C ALA A 754 -4.98 19.57 -40.31
N LEU A 755 -4.16 18.66 -39.76
CA LEU A 755 -3.49 18.88 -38.47
C LEU A 755 -2.45 20.01 -38.56
N TRP A 756 -1.76 20.15 -39.69
CA TRP A 756 -0.83 21.27 -39.93
C TRP A 756 -1.56 22.61 -39.94
N GLU A 757 -2.73 22.70 -40.58
CA GLU A 757 -3.59 23.89 -40.54
C GLU A 757 -4.06 24.19 -39.10
N GLY A 758 -4.54 23.17 -38.38
CA GLY A 758 -4.97 23.31 -36.98
C GLY A 758 -3.85 23.80 -36.05
N LEU A 759 -2.62 23.32 -36.23
CA LEU A 759 -1.44 23.74 -35.47
C LEU A 759 -1.13 25.24 -35.66
N ASN A 760 -1.42 25.79 -36.84
CA ASN A 760 -1.06 27.16 -37.25
C ASN A 760 -2.22 28.17 -37.16
N MET A 761 -3.35 27.80 -36.55
CA MET A 761 -4.43 28.75 -36.23
C MET A 761 -4.00 29.81 -35.18
N GLU A 762 -4.72 30.92 -35.12
CA GLU A 762 -4.45 32.03 -34.18
C GLU A 762 -4.90 31.72 -32.73
N TRP A 763 -4.17 30.83 -32.06
CA TRP A 763 -4.42 30.41 -30.68
C TRP A 763 -4.16 31.52 -29.65
N ARG A 764 -5.08 31.74 -28.70
CA ARG A 764 -4.85 32.67 -27.57
C ARG A 764 -3.75 32.12 -26.64
N PRO A 765 -2.76 32.93 -26.21
CA PRO A 765 -1.65 32.45 -25.39
C PRO A 765 -2.06 31.74 -24.09
N TYR A 766 -3.07 32.28 -23.38
CA TYR A 766 -3.52 31.81 -22.06
C TYR A 766 -4.80 30.94 -22.08
N ALA A 767 -5.37 30.69 -23.25
CA ALA A 767 -6.54 29.80 -23.36
C ALA A 767 -6.14 28.33 -23.18
N SER A 768 -7.08 27.52 -22.70
CA SER A 768 -7.01 26.07 -22.92
C SER A 768 -7.20 25.81 -24.41
N LYS A 769 -6.32 24.99 -25.01
CA LYS A 769 -6.26 24.79 -26.48
C LYS A 769 -6.56 23.33 -26.80
N MET A 770 -7.59 23.09 -27.58
CA MET A 770 -8.04 21.75 -27.93
C MET A 770 -8.33 21.63 -29.42
N ILE A 771 -7.90 20.52 -30.02
CA ILE A 771 -8.35 20.06 -31.33
C ILE A 771 -9.19 18.79 -31.15
N VAL A 772 -10.35 18.74 -31.80
CA VAL A 772 -11.18 17.55 -31.94
C VAL A 772 -11.14 17.12 -33.41
N LEU A 773 -10.42 16.04 -33.69
CA LEU A 773 -10.37 15.42 -35.02
C LEU A 773 -11.48 14.38 -35.15
N ILE A 774 -12.31 14.49 -36.19
CA ILE A 774 -13.41 13.55 -36.50
C ILE A 774 -13.09 12.93 -37.86
N ALA A 775 -12.79 11.64 -37.89
CA ALA A 775 -12.39 10.92 -39.11
C ALA A 775 -12.67 9.41 -39.02
N ASP A 776 -12.79 8.75 -40.18
CA ASP A 776 -12.79 7.30 -40.32
C ASP A 776 -11.59 6.73 -41.09
N ALA A 777 -10.63 7.58 -41.49
CA ALA A 777 -9.42 7.18 -42.22
C ALA A 777 -8.11 7.69 -41.58
N PRO A 778 -6.97 6.99 -41.80
CA PRO A 778 -5.65 7.42 -41.35
C PRO A 778 -4.97 8.43 -42.31
N PRO A 779 -3.87 9.09 -41.89
CA PRO A 779 -2.99 9.85 -42.78
C PRO A 779 -2.14 8.95 -43.68
N HIS A 780 -1.68 9.53 -44.79
CA HIS A 780 -0.65 8.94 -45.66
C HIS A 780 0.68 8.65 -44.95
N GLY A 781 1.37 7.58 -45.37
CA GLY A 781 2.73 7.23 -44.96
C GLY A 781 2.85 6.22 -43.82
N ILE A 782 1.72 5.76 -43.25
CA ILE A 782 1.74 4.77 -42.15
C ILE A 782 1.77 3.31 -42.63
N GLY A 783 1.76 3.09 -43.95
CA GLY A 783 1.86 1.76 -44.57
C GLY A 783 0.52 1.02 -44.70
N GLU A 784 -0.57 1.76 -44.88
CA GLU A 784 -1.89 1.18 -45.15
C GLU A 784 -2.04 0.66 -46.57
N TYR A 785 -2.96 -0.27 -46.76
CA TYR A 785 -3.34 -0.71 -48.09
C TYR A 785 -4.10 0.40 -48.83
N GLY A 786 -3.76 0.61 -50.11
CA GLY A 786 -4.39 1.63 -50.94
C GLY A 786 -3.71 3.00 -50.90
N ASP A 787 -2.70 3.18 -50.05
CA ASP A 787 -2.00 4.47 -49.89
C ASP A 787 -1.29 4.90 -51.18
N GLY A 788 -1.80 5.94 -51.83
CA GLY A 788 -1.18 6.54 -53.02
C GLY A 788 0.08 7.36 -52.73
N PHE A 789 0.40 7.58 -51.45
CA PHE A 789 1.50 8.43 -51.00
C PHE A 789 2.33 7.72 -49.92
N ASP A 790 2.93 6.59 -50.31
CA ASP A 790 3.73 5.72 -49.44
C ASP A 790 4.84 6.43 -48.66
N ASP A 791 5.44 7.49 -49.22
CA ASP A 791 6.53 8.24 -48.57
C ASP A 791 6.03 9.29 -47.55
N GLY A 792 4.72 9.37 -47.30
CA GLY A 792 4.11 10.32 -46.37
C GLY A 792 3.30 11.41 -47.08
N SER A 793 2.86 12.41 -46.30
CA SER A 793 2.02 13.49 -46.83
C SER A 793 2.71 14.23 -47.99
N PRO A 794 2.00 14.47 -49.12
CA PRO A 794 2.50 15.27 -50.24
C PRO A 794 3.01 16.66 -49.84
N ASP A 795 2.49 17.22 -48.75
CA ASP A 795 2.87 18.56 -48.27
C ASP A 795 4.25 18.56 -47.55
N GLY A 796 4.90 17.40 -47.41
CA GLY A 796 6.23 17.26 -46.78
C GLY A 796 6.22 17.32 -45.25
N ASN A 797 5.04 17.40 -44.63
CA ASN A 797 4.88 17.40 -43.18
C ASN A 797 4.74 15.98 -42.63
N ASP A 798 5.26 15.77 -41.41
CA ASP A 798 5.14 14.51 -40.67
C ASP A 798 4.17 14.66 -39.50
N PRO A 799 3.12 13.81 -39.39
CA PRO A 799 2.10 13.97 -38.36
C PRO A 799 2.59 13.67 -36.93
N LEU A 800 3.63 12.84 -36.73
CA LEU A 800 4.23 12.65 -35.41
C LEU A 800 5.00 13.90 -34.96
N GLN A 801 5.64 14.59 -35.91
CA GLN A 801 6.28 15.89 -35.63
C GLN A 801 5.23 16.96 -35.30
N ILE A 802 4.14 17.02 -36.07
CA ILE A 802 3.02 17.94 -35.80
C ILE A 802 2.44 17.70 -34.40
N ALA A 803 2.18 16.44 -34.01
CA ALA A 803 1.66 16.12 -32.68
C ALA A 803 2.59 16.58 -31.56
N ARG A 804 3.91 16.48 -31.73
CA ARG A 804 4.89 16.99 -30.76
C ARG A 804 4.90 18.52 -30.71
N GLN A 805 4.75 19.20 -31.84
CA GLN A 805 4.60 20.65 -31.90
C GLN A 805 3.29 21.12 -31.25
N MET A 806 2.20 20.37 -31.42
CA MET A 806 0.95 20.62 -30.70
C MET A 806 1.17 20.49 -29.19
N ALA A 807 1.78 19.40 -28.74
CA ALA A 807 2.08 19.15 -27.33
C ALA A 807 2.95 20.26 -26.71
N SER A 808 4.01 20.71 -27.40
CA SER A 808 4.88 21.79 -26.92
C SER A 808 4.19 23.17 -26.90
N ARG A 809 3.18 23.38 -27.76
CA ARG A 809 2.30 24.57 -27.73
C ARG A 809 1.12 24.45 -26.75
N GLY A 810 1.03 23.32 -26.04
CA GLY A 810 -0.02 23.01 -25.09
C GLY A 810 -1.39 22.76 -25.73
N ILE A 811 -1.41 22.36 -27.00
CA ILE A 811 -2.61 22.00 -27.77
C ILE A 811 -2.85 20.50 -27.60
N THR A 812 -4.01 20.15 -27.04
CA THR A 812 -4.40 18.76 -26.79
C THR A 812 -5.24 18.22 -27.94
N LEU A 813 -4.91 17.05 -28.49
CA LEU A 813 -5.66 16.41 -29.58
C LEU A 813 -6.59 15.33 -29.03
N PHE A 814 -7.89 15.49 -29.28
CA PHE A 814 -8.91 14.48 -29.06
C PHE A 814 -9.32 13.91 -30.40
N PHE A 815 -9.35 12.58 -30.51
CA PHE A 815 -9.69 11.90 -31.74
C PHE A 815 -11.02 11.16 -31.59
N VAL A 816 -12.02 11.57 -32.36
CA VAL A 816 -13.30 10.88 -32.51
C VAL A 816 -13.15 9.88 -33.65
N ALA A 817 -12.97 8.62 -33.28
CA ALA A 817 -12.84 7.52 -34.23
C ALA A 817 -14.23 7.09 -34.72
N CYS A 818 -14.48 7.28 -36.01
CA CYS A 818 -15.75 6.93 -36.65
C CYS A 818 -15.74 5.44 -37.05
N GLU A 819 -16.43 4.62 -36.27
CA GLU A 819 -16.36 3.16 -36.36
C GLU A 819 -17.65 2.59 -37.00
N PRO A 820 -17.57 1.49 -37.77
CA PRO A 820 -16.47 0.52 -37.84
C PRO A 820 -15.41 0.78 -38.93
N ALA A 821 -15.48 1.90 -39.65
CA ALA A 821 -14.67 2.13 -40.85
C ALA A 821 -13.17 2.28 -40.54
N LEU A 822 -12.82 3.01 -39.49
CA LEU A 822 -11.42 3.19 -39.07
C LEU A 822 -10.71 1.86 -38.76
N SER A 823 -11.38 0.93 -38.07
CA SER A 823 -10.78 -0.37 -37.73
C SER A 823 -10.59 -1.31 -38.93
N GLY A 824 -11.05 -0.92 -40.14
CA GLY A 824 -10.72 -1.60 -41.38
C GLY A 824 -9.23 -1.47 -41.76
N TYR A 825 -8.56 -0.44 -41.25
CA TYR A 825 -7.16 -0.14 -41.50
C TYR A 825 -6.22 -0.91 -40.56
N ALA A 826 -5.04 -1.28 -41.08
CA ALA A 826 -4.11 -2.18 -40.43
C ALA A 826 -3.33 -1.54 -39.27
N TYR A 827 -3.17 -0.23 -39.24
CA TYR A 827 -2.35 0.53 -38.28
C TYR A 827 -3.03 1.81 -37.75
N ALA A 828 -4.13 2.26 -38.37
CA ALA A 828 -4.81 3.51 -38.03
C ALA A 828 -5.14 3.70 -36.54
N THR A 829 -5.77 2.70 -35.91
CA THR A 829 -6.13 2.75 -34.47
C THR A 829 -4.88 2.97 -33.60
N ASP A 830 -3.81 2.24 -33.88
CA ASP A 830 -2.57 2.28 -33.10
C ASP A 830 -1.84 3.62 -33.29
N PHE A 831 -1.89 4.16 -34.51
CA PHE A 831 -1.34 5.46 -34.87
C PHE A 831 -2.06 6.59 -34.13
N TYR A 832 -3.39 6.65 -34.20
CA TYR A 832 -4.14 7.71 -33.52
C TYR A 832 -4.03 7.63 -32.01
N GLN A 833 -4.00 6.41 -31.44
CA GLN A 833 -3.75 6.22 -30.02
C GLN A 833 -2.38 6.81 -29.61
N ALA A 834 -1.35 6.69 -30.46
CA ALA A 834 -0.06 7.30 -30.20
C ALA A 834 -0.10 8.85 -30.26
N LEU A 835 -0.83 9.44 -31.22
CA LEU A 835 -0.94 10.90 -31.35
C LEU A 835 -1.65 11.54 -30.15
N VAL A 836 -2.76 10.95 -29.71
CA VAL A 836 -3.47 11.44 -28.52
C VAL A 836 -2.62 11.26 -27.26
N ASN A 837 -1.83 10.19 -27.15
CA ASN A 837 -0.88 10.02 -26.05
C ASN A 837 0.22 11.08 -26.04
N ILE A 838 0.79 11.43 -27.21
CA ILE A 838 1.81 12.48 -27.34
C ILE A 838 1.27 13.84 -26.87
N THR A 839 0.05 14.17 -27.28
CA THR A 839 -0.61 15.45 -26.95
C THR A 839 -1.36 15.43 -25.63
N SER A 840 -1.36 14.31 -24.90
CA SER A 840 -2.10 14.11 -23.65
C SER A 840 -3.64 14.25 -23.78
N GLY A 841 -4.20 13.89 -24.93
CA GLY A 841 -5.64 13.83 -25.19
C GLY A 841 -6.25 12.43 -25.08
N LEU A 842 -7.38 12.20 -25.74
CA LEU A 842 -8.11 10.92 -25.72
C LEU A 842 -8.57 10.48 -27.11
N MET A 843 -8.66 9.17 -27.29
CA MET A 843 -9.33 8.54 -28.43
C MET A 843 -10.73 8.08 -28.01
N LEU A 844 -11.75 8.45 -28.78
CA LEU A 844 -13.16 8.25 -28.48
C LEU A 844 -13.81 7.46 -29.64
N PRO A 845 -13.91 6.13 -29.53
CA PRO A 845 -14.53 5.32 -30.57
C PRO A 845 -16.06 5.46 -30.55
N LEU A 846 -16.63 6.02 -31.61
CA LEU A 846 -18.07 6.23 -31.76
C LEU A 846 -18.65 5.33 -32.83
N THR A 847 -19.64 4.52 -32.43
CA THR A 847 -20.40 3.63 -33.32
C THR A 847 -21.60 4.31 -33.98
N THR A 848 -22.00 5.49 -33.49
CA THR A 848 -23.06 6.34 -34.06
C THR A 848 -22.74 7.80 -33.85
N ALA A 849 -23.16 8.64 -34.79
CA ALA A 849 -23.01 10.09 -34.73
C ALA A 849 -23.86 10.75 -33.64
N ASP A 850 -24.87 10.06 -33.08
CA ASP A 850 -25.73 10.60 -32.00
C ASP A 850 -24.97 10.79 -30.68
N LEU A 851 -23.88 10.04 -30.46
CA LEU A 851 -23.06 10.12 -29.25
C LEU A 851 -22.02 11.26 -29.31
N LEU A 852 -21.86 11.90 -30.47
CA LEU A 852 -20.83 12.90 -30.75
C LEU A 852 -20.88 14.08 -29.77
N THR A 853 -22.09 14.61 -29.52
CA THR A 853 -22.32 15.75 -28.61
C THR A 853 -21.81 15.46 -27.20
N HIS A 854 -22.19 14.31 -26.63
CA HIS A 854 -21.80 13.93 -25.28
C HIS A 854 -20.29 13.69 -25.15
N ALA A 855 -19.69 13.04 -26.16
CA ALA A 855 -18.26 12.78 -26.19
C ALA A 855 -17.43 14.08 -26.24
N ILE A 856 -17.83 15.06 -27.07
CA ILE A 856 -17.15 16.36 -27.19
C ILE A 856 -17.29 17.16 -25.90
N VAL A 857 -18.51 17.37 -25.41
CA VAL A 857 -18.76 18.16 -24.19
C VAL A 857 -17.96 17.59 -23.02
N GLY A 858 -18.01 16.28 -22.85
CA GLY A 858 -17.26 15.61 -21.81
C GLY A 858 -15.75 15.81 -21.90
N SER A 859 -15.19 15.65 -23.10
CA SER A 859 -13.75 15.80 -23.33
C SER A 859 -13.28 17.22 -23.06
N VAL A 860 -14.10 18.20 -23.44
CA VAL A 860 -13.86 19.62 -23.15
C VAL A 860 -13.84 19.88 -21.64
N LEU A 861 -14.84 19.39 -20.91
CA LEU A 861 -14.93 19.62 -19.47
C LEU A 861 -13.79 18.96 -18.71
N GLU A 862 -13.41 17.73 -19.08
CA GLU A 862 -12.25 17.05 -18.54
C GLU A 862 -10.98 17.87 -18.80
N ASN A 863 -10.73 18.30 -20.04
CA ASN A 863 -9.53 19.07 -20.38
C ASN A 863 -9.43 20.40 -19.63
N LEU A 864 -10.55 21.09 -19.40
CA LEU A 864 -10.59 22.33 -18.61
C LEU A 864 -10.19 22.09 -17.13
N ASP A 865 -10.56 20.93 -16.57
CA ASP A 865 -10.18 20.54 -15.21
C ASP A 865 -8.72 20.10 -15.12
N MET A 866 -8.26 19.33 -16.10
CA MET A 866 -6.85 18.93 -16.23
C MET A 866 -5.92 20.14 -16.40
N GLU A 867 -6.33 21.13 -17.21
CA GLU A 867 -5.57 22.35 -17.45
C GLU A 867 -5.36 23.18 -16.17
N ARG A 868 -6.33 23.20 -15.26
CA ARG A 868 -6.18 23.82 -13.94
C ARG A 868 -5.07 23.15 -13.14
N LEU A 869 -5.06 21.81 -13.10
CA LEU A 869 -4.07 21.04 -12.35
C LEU A 869 -2.67 21.20 -12.97
N VAL A 870 -2.54 21.16 -14.29
CA VAL A 870 -1.26 21.41 -14.99
C VAL A 870 -0.70 22.79 -14.64
N ARG A 871 -1.53 23.83 -14.51
CA ARG A 871 -1.06 25.16 -14.09
C ARG A 871 -0.61 25.18 -12.63
N GLU A 872 -1.25 24.42 -11.76
CA GLU A 872 -0.97 24.42 -10.33
C GLU A 872 0.28 23.60 -9.97
N VAL A 873 0.42 22.40 -10.54
CA VAL A 873 1.51 21.48 -10.20
C VAL A 873 2.58 21.35 -11.29
N GLY A 874 2.34 21.90 -12.47
CA GLY A 874 3.13 21.59 -13.67
C GLY A 874 4.59 21.99 -13.58
N GLU A 875 4.92 23.12 -12.96
CA GLU A 875 6.32 23.54 -12.77
C GLU A 875 7.08 22.57 -11.85
N ALA A 876 6.47 22.15 -10.73
CA ALA A 876 7.09 21.17 -9.84
C ALA A 876 7.23 19.79 -10.51
N VAL A 877 6.21 19.38 -11.26
CA VAL A 877 6.18 18.11 -11.99
C VAL A 877 7.22 18.12 -13.12
N SER A 878 7.31 19.20 -13.90
CA SER A 878 8.28 19.33 -14.98
C SER A 878 9.70 19.46 -14.46
N GLN A 879 9.93 20.15 -13.34
CA GLN A 879 11.24 20.19 -12.70
C GLN A 879 11.71 18.80 -12.28
N ARG A 880 10.79 17.92 -11.86
CA ARG A 880 11.11 16.52 -11.56
C ARG A 880 11.39 15.69 -12.81
N ILE A 881 10.55 15.82 -13.83
CA ILE A 881 10.70 15.05 -15.07
C ILE A 881 11.91 15.53 -15.87
N LEU A 882 12.02 16.83 -16.17
CA LEU A 882 13.09 17.38 -16.98
C LEU A 882 14.32 17.74 -16.14
N GLY A 883 14.16 18.40 -14.99
CA GLY A 883 15.28 18.82 -14.14
C GLY A 883 15.94 17.63 -13.43
N ASN A 884 15.14 16.81 -12.75
CA ASN A 884 15.61 15.62 -12.04
C ASN A 884 15.57 14.35 -12.90
N ASN A 885 15.26 14.45 -14.20
CA ASN A 885 15.29 13.36 -15.17
C ASN A 885 14.54 12.07 -14.70
N GLU A 886 13.49 12.25 -13.89
CA GLU A 886 12.63 11.18 -13.35
C GLU A 886 11.73 10.60 -14.46
N SER A 887 11.28 9.35 -14.29
CA SER A 887 10.33 8.74 -15.24
C SER A 887 8.96 9.43 -15.15
N VAL A 888 8.33 9.70 -16.30
CA VAL A 888 6.97 10.26 -16.35
C VAL A 888 5.99 9.38 -15.57
N ASP A 889 6.12 8.04 -15.66
CA ASP A 889 5.25 7.10 -14.95
C ASP A 889 5.44 7.13 -13.42
N ASP A 890 6.68 7.31 -12.95
CA ASP A 890 6.95 7.35 -11.51
C ASP A 890 6.45 8.67 -10.92
N VAL A 891 6.69 9.79 -11.61
CA VAL A 891 6.15 11.10 -11.23
C VAL A 891 4.63 11.11 -11.29
N ALA A 892 4.02 10.45 -12.29
CA ALA A 892 2.56 10.32 -12.42
C ALA A 892 1.94 9.53 -11.26
N ARG A 893 2.57 8.44 -10.81
CA ARG A 893 2.07 7.63 -9.68
C ARG A 893 2.08 8.42 -8.37
N GLU A 894 3.17 9.12 -8.10
CA GLU A 894 3.25 9.96 -6.90
C GLU A 894 2.32 11.18 -6.99
N LEU A 895 2.23 11.80 -8.17
CA LEU A 895 1.27 12.88 -8.40
C LEU A 895 -0.16 12.40 -8.16
N HIS A 896 -0.52 11.21 -8.64
CA HIS A 896 -1.82 10.59 -8.41
C HIS A 896 -2.09 10.40 -6.92
N GLU A 897 -1.17 9.81 -6.16
CA GLU A 897 -1.31 9.65 -4.70
C GLU A 897 -1.49 10.99 -3.98
N ARG A 898 -0.72 12.01 -4.36
CA ARG A 898 -0.84 13.36 -3.78
C ARG A 898 -2.18 14.02 -4.09
N LEU A 899 -2.68 13.86 -5.31
CA LEU A 899 -3.97 14.41 -5.71
C LEU A 899 -5.14 13.64 -5.06
N LEU A 900 -5.00 12.33 -4.83
CA LEU A 900 -5.95 11.55 -4.04
C LEU A 900 -5.99 12.01 -2.57
N LEU A 901 -4.83 12.25 -1.94
CA LEU A 901 -4.77 12.79 -0.57
C LEU A 901 -5.35 14.20 -0.44
N ARG A 902 -5.39 14.96 -1.54
CA ARG A 902 -6.05 16.27 -1.62
C ARG A 902 -7.55 16.17 -1.88
N ASN A 903 -8.10 14.96 -2.04
CA ASN A 903 -9.48 14.70 -2.47
C ASN A 903 -9.83 15.43 -3.78
N GLU A 904 -8.91 15.46 -4.75
CA GLU A 904 -9.15 16.09 -6.05
C GLU A 904 -10.03 15.20 -6.93
N SER A 905 -11.12 15.76 -7.46
CA SER A 905 -12.02 15.13 -8.43
C SER A 905 -11.96 15.83 -9.78
N THR A 906 -12.19 15.06 -10.85
CA THR A 906 -12.27 15.59 -12.22
C THR A 906 -13.46 14.98 -12.94
N LYS A 907 -14.07 15.75 -13.85
CA LYS A 907 -15.08 15.21 -14.76
C LYS A 907 -14.40 14.29 -15.77
N ARG A 908 -14.97 13.11 -15.98
CA ARG A 908 -14.47 12.09 -16.91
C ARG A 908 -15.57 11.65 -17.86
N VAL A 909 -15.19 11.47 -19.13
CA VAL A 909 -16.02 10.77 -20.11
C VAL A 909 -15.77 9.29 -20.01
N VAL A 910 -16.79 8.52 -19.66
CA VAL A 910 -16.74 7.06 -19.67
C VAL A 910 -17.44 6.59 -20.93
N ILE A 911 -16.64 6.12 -21.89
CA ILE A 911 -17.11 5.46 -23.11
C ILE A 911 -16.67 4.01 -23.04
N GLU A 912 -17.60 3.08 -23.25
CA GLU A 912 -17.26 1.67 -23.35
C GLU A 912 -16.30 1.43 -24.52
N SER A 913 -15.12 0.87 -24.23
CA SER A 913 -14.14 0.54 -25.27
C SER A 913 -14.66 -0.59 -26.15
N ILE A 914 -14.67 -0.35 -27.46
CA ILE A 914 -15.01 -1.35 -28.47
C ILE A 914 -13.77 -2.07 -29.01
N TYR A 915 -12.57 -1.65 -28.63
CA TYR A 915 -11.30 -2.21 -29.12
C TYR A 915 -10.79 -3.34 -28.24
N ARG A 916 -10.26 -4.38 -28.89
CA ARG A 916 -9.57 -5.48 -28.24
C ARG A 916 -8.11 -5.10 -27.96
N GLU A 917 -7.65 -5.34 -26.75
CA GLU A 917 -6.22 -5.22 -26.45
C GLU A 917 -5.40 -6.32 -27.14
N SER A 918 -4.26 -5.94 -27.71
CA SER A 918 -3.27 -6.86 -28.27
C SER A 918 -1.86 -6.36 -28.00
N GLU A 919 -0.90 -7.27 -27.91
CA GLU A 919 0.51 -6.93 -27.69
C GLU A 919 1.11 -6.25 -28.93
N GLU A 920 0.64 -6.59 -30.13
CA GLU A 920 1.01 -5.93 -31.37
C GLU A 920 0.54 -4.47 -31.40
N ALA A 921 -0.69 -4.18 -30.97
CA ALA A 921 -1.17 -2.81 -30.88
C ALA A 921 -0.37 -1.99 -29.84
N LYS A 922 -0.11 -2.55 -28.65
CA LYS A 922 0.74 -1.91 -27.62
C LYS A 922 2.16 -1.64 -28.14
N HIS A 923 2.73 -2.59 -28.88
CA HIS A 923 4.03 -2.44 -29.55
C HIS A 923 3.99 -1.31 -30.58
N ASN A 924 2.99 -1.27 -31.46
CA ASN A 924 2.87 -0.24 -32.50
C ASN A 924 2.72 1.17 -31.89
N VAL A 925 1.87 1.34 -30.88
CA VAL A 925 1.74 2.61 -30.14
C VAL A 925 3.09 3.04 -29.57
N SER A 926 3.83 2.11 -28.95
CA SER A 926 5.16 2.37 -28.42
C SER A 926 6.17 2.76 -29.51
N VAL A 927 6.14 2.10 -30.67
CA VAL A 927 6.98 2.46 -31.82
C VAL A 927 6.69 3.90 -32.27
N TYR A 928 5.42 4.25 -32.53
CA TYR A 928 5.05 5.60 -32.96
C TYR A 928 5.43 6.67 -31.94
N MET A 929 5.23 6.40 -30.64
CA MET A 929 5.61 7.34 -29.59
C MET A 929 7.13 7.59 -29.53
N ASN A 930 7.93 6.56 -29.81
CA ASN A 930 9.39 6.59 -29.69
C ASN A 930 10.13 6.97 -30.98
N SER A 931 9.50 6.91 -32.15
CA SER A 931 10.13 7.25 -33.43
C SER A 931 10.01 8.73 -33.77
N THR A 932 11.07 9.34 -34.31
CA THR A 932 11.10 10.77 -34.68
C THR A 932 10.11 11.13 -35.79
N SER A 933 9.88 10.21 -36.70
CA SER A 933 9.11 10.36 -37.93
C SER A 933 8.45 9.04 -38.32
N LEU A 934 7.47 9.10 -39.22
CA LEU A 934 6.82 7.92 -39.79
C LEU A 934 7.82 7.03 -40.54
N THR A 935 8.79 7.62 -41.23
CA THR A 935 9.84 6.87 -41.94
C THR A 935 10.64 5.95 -41.02
N GLU A 936 10.91 6.39 -39.78
CA GLU A 936 11.62 5.59 -38.76
C GLU A 936 10.69 4.56 -38.09
N ALA A 937 9.42 4.92 -37.88
CA ALA A 937 8.43 4.05 -37.25
C ALA A 937 8.08 2.85 -38.14
N ARG A 938 7.84 3.11 -39.42
CA ARG A 938 7.23 2.17 -40.38
C ARG A 938 7.88 0.78 -40.43
N PRO A 939 9.22 0.62 -40.47
CA PRO A 939 9.86 -0.70 -40.53
C PRO A 939 9.64 -1.59 -39.30
N HIS A 940 9.21 -1.00 -38.17
CA HIS A 940 9.08 -1.68 -36.90
C HIS A 940 7.63 -2.05 -36.53
N LEU A 941 6.67 -1.67 -37.38
CA LEU A 941 5.24 -1.91 -37.16
C LEU A 941 4.87 -3.38 -37.39
N LYS A 942 3.95 -3.88 -36.55
CA LYS A 942 3.45 -5.26 -36.60
C LYS A 942 1.97 -5.27 -36.93
N ARG A 943 1.57 -6.15 -37.84
CA ARG A 943 0.15 -6.31 -38.17
C ARG A 943 -0.58 -6.99 -37.01
N VAL A 944 -1.69 -6.41 -36.55
CA VAL A 944 -2.55 -7.02 -35.53
C VAL A 944 -3.37 -8.16 -36.17
N PRO A 945 -3.30 -9.40 -35.65
CA PRO A 945 -4.02 -10.52 -36.23
C PRO A 945 -5.51 -10.51 -35.84
N GLY A 946 -6.38 -10.74 -36.82
CA GLY A 946 -7.83 -10.89 -36.60
C GLY A 946 -8.57 -9.55 -36.46
N THR A 947 -9.74 -9.60 -35.80
CA THR A 947 -10.60 -8.43 -35.57
C THR A 947 -10.04 -7.53 -34.48
N ARG A 948 -10.10 -6.21 -34.71
CA ARG A 948 -9.74 -5.18 -33.72
C ARG A 948 -10.83 -4.92 -32.68
N PHE A 949 -12.03 -5.47 -32.87
CA PHE A 949 -13.15 -5.27 -31.95
C PHE A 949 -13.25 -6.32 -30.85
N THR A 950 -13.83 -5.93 -29.71
CA THR A 950 -14.19 -6.85 -28.62
C THR A 950 -15.31 -7.81 -29.03
N ASP A 951 -15.32 -9.01 -28.44
CA ASP A 951 -16.38 -9.99 -28.68
C ASP A 951 -17.76 -9.45 -28.31
N LYS A 952 -17.84 -8.64 -27.24
CA LYS A 952 -19.07 -7.98 -26.79
C LYS A 952 -19.65 -7.07 -27.89
N TYR A 953 -18.82 -6.22 -28.50
CA TYR A 953 -19.26 -5.37 -29.60
C TYR A 953 -19.68 -6.19 -30.83
N LEU A 954 -18.90 -7.22 -31.19
CA LEU A 954 -19.23 -8.09 -32.31
C LEU A 954 -20.56 -8.83 -32.09
N HIS A 955 -20.81 -9.33 -30.89
CA HIS A 955 -22.07 -9.96 -30.52
C HIS A 955 -23.24 -8.97 -30.58
N ALA A 956 -23.11 -7.78 -30.00
CA ALA A 956 -24.14 -6.72 -30.05
C ALA A 956 -24.46 -6.31 -31.50
N ARG A 957 -23.44 -6.25 -32.37
CA ARG A 957 -23.60 -6.01 -33.81
C ARG A 957 -24.30 -7.17 -34.53
N MET A 958 -24.00 -8.42 -34.16
CA MET A 958 -24.67 -9.59 -34.74
C MET A 958 -26.15 -9.70 -34.30
N THR A 959 -26.47 -9.39 -33.05
CA THR A 959 -27.86 -9.39 -32.56
C THR A 959 -28.69 -8.26 -33.17
N SER A 960 -28.11 -7.07 -33.36
CA SER A 960 -28.77 -5.96 -34.06
C SER A 960 -28.96 -6.20 -35.57
N GLN A 961 -28.09 -6.98 -36.22
CA GLN A 961 -28.27 -7.38 -37.62
C GLN A 961 -29.27 -8.53 -37.83
N ARG A 962 -29.56 -9.35 -36.81
CA ARG A 962 -30.56 -10.44 -36.90
C ARG A 962 -32.03 -9.97 -36.91
N SER A 963 -32.29 -8.66 -36.80
CA SER A 963 -33.63 -8.08 -36.86
C SER A 963 -34.21 -7.95 -38.28
N TYR A 964 -33.47 -8.32 -39.33
CA TYR A 964 -33.95 -8.29 -40.72
C TYR A 964 -33.57 -9.57 -41.49
N ALA A 965 -34.35 -10.64 -41.31
CA ALA A 965 -34.38 -11.76 -42.26
C ALA A 965 -35.75 -12.44 -42.31
N TYR A 966 -36.44 -12.18 -43.42
CA TYR A 966 -37.34 -13.05 -44.20
C TYR A 966 -38.35 -13.97 -43.48
N SER A 967 -39.62 -13.62 -43.65
CA SER A 967 -40.82 -14.40 -43.31
C SER A 967 -40.95 -15.68 -44.16
N PRO A 968 -41.49 -16.76 -43.57
CA PRO A 968 -42.47 -17.58 -44.27
C PRO A 968 -43.82 -17.63 -43.54
N TYR A 969 -44.86 -17.53 -44.36
CA TYR A 969 -46.28 -17.75 -44.14
C TYR A 969 -46.69 -18.74 -43.03
N ALA A 970 -47.69 -18.36 -42.21
CA ALA A 970 -49.06 -18.90 -42.10
C ALA A 970 -49.70 -18.48 -40.73
N PRO A 971 -51.02 -18.63 -40.47
CA PRO A 971 -51.94 -17.48 -40.50
C PRO A 971 -52.73 -17.20 -39.19
N ARG A 972 -53.17 -15.93 -39.07
CA ARG A 972 -54.41 -15.40 -38.45
C ARG A 972 -54.97 -16.02 -37.15
N SER A 973 -55.09 -15.18 -36.13
CA SER A 973 -56.36 -14.81 -35.45
C SER A 973 -56.09 -13.58 -34.54
N GLY A 974 -56.74 -12.44 -34.78
CA GLY A 974 -57.94 -11.98 -34.07
C GLY A 974 -57.59 -10.81 -33.14
N SER A 975 -57.80 -9.56 -33.58
CA SER A 975 -58.72 -8.57 -32.98
C SER A 975 -58.74 -8.59 -31.43
N THR A 976 -58.57 -7.47 -30.70
CA THR A 976 -59.33 -6.23 -30.87
C THR A 976 -58.70 -5.12 -30.02
N SER A 977 -58.75 -3.91 -30.56
CA SER A 977 -58.47 -2.61 -29.96
C SER A 977 -59.51 -2.16 -28.95
N THR A 978 -59.08 -1.46 -27.89
CA THR A 978 -59.69 -0.26 -27.26
C THR A 978 -58.71 0.16 -26.14
N GLY A 979 -58.30 1.40 -25.89
CA GLY A 979 -58.76 2.72 -26.28
C GLY A 979 -58.55 3.67 -25.09
N VAL A 980 -57.78 4.74 -25.32
CA VAL A 980 -57.84 6.06 -24.66
C VAL A 980 -57.26 6.25 -23.23
N ALA A 981 -56.48 7.35 -23.14
CA ALA A 981 -55.70 7.91 -22.02
C ALA A 981 -56.56 8.83 -21.08
N PRO A 982 -56.00 9.81 -20.33
CA PRO A 982 -54.91 9.84 -19.32
C PRO A 982 -55.35 10.49 -17.97
N ALA A 983 -54.60 10.32 -16.87
CA ALA A 983 -54.58 11.30 -15.76
C ALA A 983 -53.35 11.18 -14.82
N SER A 984 -52.87 12.37 -14.44
CA SER A 984 -51.83 12.89 -13.53
C SER A 984 -51.63 12.27 -12.11
N PRO A 985 -50.57 12.69 -11.36
CA PRO A 985 -49.76 11.82 -10.50
C PRO A 985 -50.06 11.92 -8.98
N THR A 986 -49.64 10.91 -8.22
CA THR A 986 -49.59 10.94 -6.75
C THR A 986 -48.23 10.49 -6.20
N LYS A 987 -47.76 11.28 -5.23
CA LYS A 987 -46.51 11.21 -4.45
C LYS A 987 -46.35 9.90 -3.66
N SER A 988 -45.10 9.50 -3.44
CA SER A 988 -44.66 8.48 -2.47
C SER A 988 -43.69 9.07 -1.42
N PRO A 989 -43.56 8.47 -0.21
CA PRO A 989 -43.04 9.13 0.99
C PRO A 989 -41.55 8.83 1.30
N LYS A 990 -40.96 9.70 2.13
CA LYS A 990 -39.56 9.68 2.60
C LYS A 990 -39.35 8.74 3.80
N LEU A 991 -38.17 8.10 3.85
CA LEU A 991 -37.61 7.30 4.94
C LEU A 991 -36.90 8.16 6.01
N SER A 992 -36.91 7.66 7.24
CA SER A 992 -36.45 8.29 8.49
C SER A 992 -34.99 7.95 8.86
N SER A 993 -34.24 8.96 9.33
CA SER A 993 -32.85 8.87 9.83
C SER A 993 -32.74 8.64 11.35
N SER A 994 -31.71 7.91 11.79
CA SER A 994 -31.35 7.63 13.20
C SER A 994 -30.75 8.85 13.95
N PRO A 995 -30.83 8.94 15.29
CA PRO A 995 -30.43 10.11 16.08
C PRO A 995 -28.91 10.15 16.43
N PRO A 996 -28.35 11.34 16.80
CA PRO A 996 -26.91 11.55 16.95
C PRO A 996 -26.35 11.16 18.34
N ARG A 997 -25.05 10.80 18.39
CA ARG A 997 -24.28 10.43 19.60
C ARG A 997 -24.06 11.64 20.53
N LYS A 998 -23.96 11.40 21.84
CA LYS A 998 -23.81 12.45 22.87
C LYS A 998 -22.46 12.30 23.60
N VAL A 999 -21.61 13.31 23.48
CA VAL A 999 -20.34 13.43 24.23
C VAL A 999 -20.64 14.12 25.58
N VAL A 1000 -20.14 13.57 26.69
CA VAL A 1000 -20.30 14.13 28.04
C VAL A 1000 -18.93 14.58 28.56
N THR A 1001 -18.83 15.82 29.04
CA THR A 1001 -17.54 16.48 29.32
C THR A 1001 -17.21 16.67 30.79
N ASP A 1002 -18.10 16.30 31.72
CA ASP A 1002 -17.92 16.52 33.16
C ASP A 1002 -18.00 15.20 33.94
N PHE A 1003 -16.92 14.80 34.62
CA PHE A 1003 -16.88 13.63 35.52
C PHE A 1003 -15.80 13.78 36.60
N ALA A 1004 -15.98 13.13 37.76
CA ALA A 1004 -14.94 12.96 38.78
C ALA A 1004 -14.14 11.66 38.53
N ALA A 1005 -12.81 11.72 38.60
CA ALA A 1005 -11.94 10.58 38.27
C ALA A 1005 -12.25 9.31 39.11
N PHE A 1006 -12.26 8.15 38.45
CA PHE A 1006 -12.47 6.83 39.07
C PHE A 1006 -11.37 6.55 40.11
N GLY A 1007 -11.70 6.65 41.40
CA GLY A 1007 -10.79 6.36 42.51
C GLY A 1007 -11.19 5.07 43.24
N ALA A 1008 -10.21 4.27 43.65
CA ALA A 1008 -10.43 3.05 44.42
C ALA A 1008 -10.55 3.31 45.94
N PRO A 1009 -11.59 2.81 46.64
CA PRO A 1009 -11.58 2.65 48.09
C PRO A 1009 -11.35 1.20 48.56
N LYS A 1010 -10.89 1.04 49.80
CA LYS A 1010 -10.13 -0.11 50.30
C LYS A 1010 -10.86 -1.47 50.47
N ASN A 1011 -12.20 -1.55 50.34
CA ASN A 1011 -12.97 -2.71 50.79
C ASN A 1011 -14.11 -3.20 49.85
N ALA A 1012 -14.08 -2.88 48.55
CA ALA A 1012 -15.22 -3.11 47.65
C ALA A 1012 -15.20 -4.41 46.81
N SER A 1013 -14.14 -5.22 46.92
CA SER A 1013 -14.06 -6.54 46.27
C SER A 1013 -14.15 -7.64 47.32
N VAL A 1014 -14.94 -8.66 46.99
CA VAL A 1014 -15.22 -9.82 47.83
C VAL A 1014 -13.91 -10.60 48.14
N PHE A 1015 -12.89 -10.48 47.26
CA PHE A 1015 -11.56 -11.09 47.41
C PHE A 1015 -10.50 -10.24 48.16
N GLY A 1016 -10.89 -9.18 48.89
CA GLY A 1016 -10.00 -8.51 49.86
C GLY A 1016 -8.67 -7.93 49.32
N THR A 1017 -8.69 -7.21 48.19
CA THR A 1017 -7.47 -6.60 47.61
C THR A 1017 -7.34 -5.11 47.96
N ALA A 1018 -6.48 -4.79 48.93
CA ALA A 1018 -6.11 -3.41 49.25
C ALA A 1018 -5.17 -2.82 48.18
N VAL A 1019 -5.56 -1.67 47.60
CA VAL A 1019 -4.71 -0.89 46.68
C VAL A 1019 -3.84 0.06 47.52
N ALA A 1020 -2.52 -0.18 47.54
CA ALA A 1020 -1.51 0.75 48.00
C ALA A 1020 -0.79 1.34 46.78
N SER A 1021 -0.57 2.66 46.78
CA SER A 1021 0.16 3.38 45.73
C SER A 1021 1.67 3.13 45.86
N THR A 1022 2.31 2.77 44.72
CA THR A 1022 3.67 2.25 44.45
C THR A 1022 3.89 0.77 44.82
N PRO A 1023 4.52 -0.04 43.93
CA PRO A 1023 4.65 -1.48 44.16
C PRO A 1023 5.57 -1.83 45.33
N PHE A 1024 6.31 -0.84 45.85
CA PHE A 1024 7.00 -0.85 47.13
C PHE A 1024 6.79 0.51 47.82
N SER A 1025 6.68 0.53 49.16
CA SER A 1025 6.41 1.67 50.07
C SER A 1025 4.97 2.00 50.54
N LEU A 1026 4.83 1.97 51.87
CA LEU A 1026 3.71 2.41 52.72
C LEU A 1026 3.89 3.89 53.12
N ALA A 1027 2.80 4.67 53.15
CA ALA A 1027 2.58 6.02 53.76
C ALA A 1027 2.33 7.16 52.75
N GLY A 1028 1.30 8.00 53.01
CA GLY A 1028 0.66 8.87 52.02
C GLY A 1028 0.87 10.39 52.12
N GLY A 1029 0.25 11.14 51.19
CA GLY A 1029 -0.06 12.58 51.31
C GLY A 1029 0.08 13.47 50.05
N LYS A 1030 -1.07 13.90 49.49
CA LYS A 1030 -1.46 15.18 48.80
C LYS A 1030 -0.71 15.76 47.56
N ALA A 1031 -1.56 16.33 46.67
CA ALA A 1031 -1.37 17.43 45.68
C ALA A 1031 -0.68 17.06 44.34
N ALA A 1032 -0.94 17.64 43.16
CA ALA A 1032 -1.90 18.61 42.62
C ALA A 1032 -1.80 18.63 41.06
N PHE A 1033 -2.77 19.26 40.41
CA PHE A 1033 -3.05 19.40 38.97
C PHE A 1033 -1.99 20.06 38.05
N GLY A 1034 -2.10 19.74 36.75
CA GLY A 1034 -1.70 20.55 35.58
C GLY A 1034 -1.15 19.65 34.46
N GLY A 1035 -1.69 19.50 33.25
CA GLY A 1035 -2.50 20.34 32.38
C GLY A 1035 -1.73 20.53 31.07
N ILE A 1036 -2.30 20.19 29.90
CA ILE A 1036 -2.12 20.85 28.58
C ILE A 1036 -2.91 20.09 27.49
N ARG A 1037 -3.51 20.91 26.61
CA ARG A 1037 -4.48 20.62 25.54
C ARG A 1037 -3.84 20.09 24.25
N GLY A 1038 -4.63 19.37 23.45
CA GLY A 1038 -4.45 19.25 21.99
C GLY A 1038 -5.51 18.36 21.32
N ALA A 1039 -6.42 18.96 20.54
CA ALA A 1039 -7.59 18.34 19.89
C ALA A 1039 -7.26 17.54 18.60
N PRO A 1040 -8.11 16.56 18.17
CA PRO A 1040 -7.97 15.86 16.89
C PRO A 1040 -9.00 16.26 15.81
N ARG A 1041 -8.62 16.05 14.54
CA ARG A 1041 -9.44 16.14 13.32
C ARG A 1041 -9.94 14.75 12.89
N SER A 1042 -11.19 14.68 12.40
CA SER A 1042 -11.89 13.49 11.90
C SER A 1042 -11.74 13.29 10.39
N THR A 1043 -11.86 12.05 9.89
CA THR A 1043 -12.45 11.72 8.57
C THR A 1043 -13.02 10.30 8.58
N THR A 1044 -14.15 10.12 7.88
CA THR A 1044 -14.99 8.92 7.70
C THR A 1044 -15.09 8.62 6.20
N PHE A 1045 -15.18 7.34 5.81
CA PHE A 1045 -15.61 6.87 4.49
C PHE A 1045 -16.46 5.61 4.66
N ASP A 1046 -17.62 5.58 3.99
CA ASP A 1046 -18.53 4.44 3.77
C ASP A 1046 -18.59 4.20 2.24
N ASP A 1047 -18.63 2.93 1.80
CA ASP A 1047 -18.88 2.49 0.41
C ASP A 1047 -20.01 1.43 0.43
N ASP A 1048 -20.97 1.55 -0.48
CA ASP A 1048 -21.97 0.53 -0.86
C ASP A 1048 -22.09 0.51 -2.41
N ASP A 1049 -22.01 -0.67 -3.03
CA ASP A 1049 -22.14 -0.93 -4.48
C ASP A 1049 -23.39 -1.80 -4.76
N ASP A 1050 -24.18 -1.44 -5.78
CA ASP A 1050 -25.29 -2.24 -6.38
C ASP A 1050 -25.16 -2.30 -7.92
N GLU A 1051 -25.36 -3.49 -8.53
CA GLU A 1051 -25.23 -3.79 -9.98
C GLU A 1051 -26.57 -3.74 -10.75
N GLU A 1052 -26.62 -3.18 -11.99
CA GLU A 1052 -27.80 -3.21 -12.90
C GLU A 1052 -27.49 -3.69 -14.35
N GLU A 1053 -28.48 -4.34 -15.01
CA GLU A 1053 -28.48 -5.01 -16.34
C GLU A 1053 -28.30 -4.08 -17.58
N ASN A 1054 -27.62 -4.54 -18.65
CA ASN A 1054 -27.18 -3.70 -19.79
C ASN A 1054 -27.78 -4.11 -21.18
N ASP A 1055 -28.54 -3.20 -21.83
CA ASP A 1055 -29.25 -3.32 -23.14
C ASP A 1055 -28.35 -3.27 -24.40
N GLY A 1056 -27.06 -3.60 -24.29
CA GLY A 1056 -26.15 -3.78 -25.44
C GLY A 1056 -25.86 -2.55 -26.34
N ARG A 1057 -26.46 -1.38 -26.09
CA ARG A 1057 -26.14 -0.11 -26.75
C ARG A 1057 -24.93 0.55 -26.08
N GLN A 1058 -24.00 1.07 -26.89
CA GLN A 1058 -22.87 1.86 -26.39
C GLN A 1058 -23.41 3.09 -25.65
N LYS A 1059 -23.06 3.24 -24.37
CA LYS A 1059 -23.43 4.38 -23.53
C LYS A 1059 -22.22 5.32 -23.38
N VAL A 1060 -22.48 6.62 -23.39
CA VAL A 1060 -21.51 7.66 -23.01
C VAL A 1060 -22.02 8.27 -21.71
N GLU A 1061 -21.22 8.20 -20.67
CA GLU A 1061 -21.57 8.71 -19.33
C GLU A 1061 -20.56 9.76 -18.89
N LEU A 1062 -21.04 10.82 -18.24
CA LEU A 1062 -20.20 11.84 -17.61
C LEU A 1062 -20.22 11.60 -16.11
N ARG A 1063 -19.08 11.20 -15.55
CA ARG A 1063 -18.91 10.97 -14.12
C ARG A 1063 -17.96 11.99 -13.51
N GLU A 1064 -18.19 12.32 -12.24
CA GLU A 1064 -17.25 13.10 -11.45
C GLU A 1064 -16.65 12.18 -10.40
N ASP A 1065 -15.45 11.71 -10.69
CA ASP A 1065 -14.74 10.71 -9.88
C ASP A 1065 -13.39 11.29 -9.40
N SER A 1066 -12.77 10.59 -8.46
CA SER A 1066 -11.39 10.87 -8.06
C SER A 1066 -10.45 10.78 -9.27
N ILE A 1067 -9.42 11.63 -9.30
CA ILE A 1067 -8.49 11.65 -10.44
C ILE A 1067 -7.83 10.28 -10.63
N THR A 1068 -7.81 9.78 -11.87
CA THR A 1068 -7.21 8.48 -12.20
C THR A 1068 -5.70 8.57 -12.42
N LEU A 1069 -5.00 7.43 -12.35
CA LEU A 1069 -3.58 7.35 -12.68
C LEU A 1069 -3.28 7.77 -14.14
N ASP A 1070 -4.18 7.47 -15.07
CA ASP A 1070 -4.02 7.87 -16.48
C ASP A 1070 -4.11 9.40 -16.65
N GLN A 1071 -5.07 10.03 -15.98
CA GLN A 1071 -5.14 11.49 -15.91
C GLN A 1071 -3.88 12.09 -15.28
N ALA A 1072 -3.38 11.55 -14.16
CA ALA A 1072 -2.13 12.00 -13.57
C ALA A 1072 -0.92 11.85 -14.53
N ARG A 1073 -0.87 10.78 -15.33
CA ARG A 1073 0.14 10.59 -16.38
C ARG A 1073 0.03 11.66 -17.47
N ARG A 1074 -1.19 12.00 -17.89
CA ARG A 1074 -1.43 13.08 -18.86
C ARG A 1074 -0.99 14.44 -18.32
N ILE A 1075 -1.25 14.74 -17.03
CA ILE A 1075 -0.73 15.96 -16.38
C ILE A 1075 0.80 15.98 -16.40
N ALA A 1076 1.44 14.85 -16.05
CA ALA A 1076 2.88 14.73 -16.02
C ALA A 1076 3.52 14.96 -17.40
N MET A 1077 2.96 14.31 -18.44
CA MET A 1077 3.44 14.44 -19.81
C MET A 1077 3.24 15.86 -20.36
N GLN A 1078 2.05 16.46 -20.15
CA GLN A 1078 1.73 17.81 -20.58
C GLN A 1078 2.61 18.87 -19.89
N SER A 1079 2.89 18.67 -18.60
CA SER A 1079 3.81 19.53 -17.83
C SER A 1079 5.23 19.46 -18.38
N ALA A 1080 5.71 18.27 -18.73
CA ALA A 1080 7.02 18.08 -19.34
C ALA A 1080 7.12 18.78 -20.72
N TRP A 1081 6.13 18.62 -21.60
CA TRP A 1081 6.15 19.25 -22.92
C TRP A 1081 6.16 20.79 -22.86
N ARG A 1082 5.42 21.38 -21.92
CA ARG A 1082 5.29 22.85 -21.79
C ARG A 1082 6.57 23.53 -21.26
N SER A 1083 7.31 22.86 -20.38
CA SER A 1083 8.54 23.41 -19.79
C SER A 1083 9.77 23.34 -20.69
N ILE A 1084 9.67 22.77 -21.89
CA ILE A 1084 10.76 22.79 -22.88
C ILE A 1084 10.83 24.15 -23.61
N ARG A 1085 9.76 24.95 -23.52
CA ARG A 1085 9.64 26.26 -24.17
C ARG A 1085 10.03 27.44 -23.27
N SER A 1086 9.94 27.25 -21.95
CA SER A 1086 10.35 28.21 -20.91
C SER A 1086 11.85 28.15 -20.69
#